data_AF-A0A1Y5H5W5-F1
#
_entry.id   AF-A0A1Y5H5W5-F1
#
_cell.length_a   1.000
_cell.length_b   1.000
_cell.length_c   1.000
_cell.angle_alpha   90.00
_cell.angle_beta   90.00
_cell.angle_gamma   90.00
#
_symmetry.space_group_name_H-M   'P 1'
#
loop_
_entity.id
_entity.type
_entity.pdbx_description
1 polymer ?
#
loop_
_entity_poly.entity_id
_entity_poly.type
_entity_poly.pdbx_seq_one_letter_code
_entity_poly.pdbx_strand_id
1 'polypeptide(L)'
;MKIGVPFIYIGVFLLISMKSMAADLDFSALQNGWEEYRNSEYDNAIESWEGIGLSIPPDERTQDNMRIAGLALILSSKTYEILEDDRAYRTWATALTYFLESNIRWKDYSASLRNKIKENIGLMNDVTGDFSTNVLPSDAFELGGALSLLLEIENSVSLSSYEGPSPGLGKKEEDYSYDESILAKRNYLTRPLVTRDEEFDNESLQIEEYTDVVDGQDQLREERDANRDSDGSYIEIDNIEPYYQASTEGSDVLSANNLIDALKAPPKEHVEVRSLGMRGIGSEIAGVVDVNLKKTAESAWRYFEKNTNGNTGFVNATHGYKFITMWGVGSHIAALISTNKLGVLDDDTFEKSVSLILHGLNTMPLYQNEMPNRQYTTSTLEMVDLRQKTSDVGSGWSAVGVGRLLIWLGILNQWYPRYSNEISDFIARLDFDRALSQGNLNGAINNGVSEKLFDEGRFGYEQYASYGYLLWGGDPHAAQDYDTVSHKAIYQVQVPYDTRSGSHLVIDPFMLAAMELPSLGKQFDTYSRSLYTVQKKHGMSIGRPVAQTEMNLNRSPWFVYHDIYYSGSSWQVVTYNGEKHQNFAGFSSHGVFMLDAVFDDKYTRGMMLEIDSLNRGGLGFYSGRRYDGEIVKALSSNSSAAILESILYRFGQKKPFIVELKTAQRND
;
A
#
# COMPACT_ATOMS: atom_id res chain seq x y z
N MET A 1 -76.18 1.61 3.81
CA MET A 1 -76.30 1.54 5.28
C MET A 1 -74.94 1.14 5.82
N LYS A 2 -74.21 2.10 6.40
CA LYS A 2 -72.93 1.92 7.09
C LYS A 2 -73.21 1.33 8.48
N ILE A 3 -72.43 0.33 8.89
CA ILE A 3 -72.01 0.06 10.27
C ILE A 3 -70.64 -0.64 10.10
N GLY A 4 -69.48 -0.20 10.59
CA GLY A 4 -69.18 0.81 11.61
C GLY A 4 -68.34 0.20 12.74
N VAL A 5 -67.02 0.00 12.49
CA VAL A 5 -65.84 0.23 13.40
C VAL A 5 -65.82 -0.61 14.72
N PRO A 6 -64.67 -1.23 15.14
CA PRO A 6 -63.51 -0.47 15.56
C PRO A 6 -62.13 -0.90 15.06
N PHE A 7 -61.56 -0.01 14.23
CA PHE A 7 -60.13 0.23 14.01
C PHE A 7 -59.43 0.87 15.24
N ILE A 8 -60.07 0.89 16.42
CA ILE A 8 -59.63 1.68 17.58
C ILE A 8 -58.61 0.93 18.45
N TYR A 9 -58.51 -0.40 18.36
CA TYR A 9 -57.59 -1.16 19.23
C TYR A 9 -56.14 -1.22 18.75
N ILE A 10 -55.88 -1.04 17.44
CA ILE A 10 -54.50 -1.03 16.91
C ILE A 10 -53.84 0.34 17.15
N GLY A 11 -54.59 1.44 17.05
CA GLY A 11 -54.07 2.79 17.30
C GLY A 11 -53.69 3.04 18.77
N VAL A 12 -54.42 2.46 19.73
CA VAL A 12 -54.13 2.68 21.16
C VAL A 12 -52.95 1.82 21.65
N PHE A 13 -52.75 0.62 21.12
CA PHE A 13 -51.55 -0.18 21.41
C PHE A 13 -50.29 0.35 20.72
N LEU A 14 -50.43 0.96 19.53
CA LEU A 14 -49.34 1.71 18.89
C LEU A 14 -49.02 3.02 19.62
N LEU A 15 -50.00 3.78 20.10
CA LEU A 15 -49.75 4.99 20.90
C LEU A 15 -49.14 4.69 22.28
N ILE A 16 -49.45 3.53 22.86
CA ILE A 16 -48.85 3.09 24.13
C ILE A 16 -47.43 2.50 23.90
N SER A 17 -47.17 1.86 22.76
CA SER A 17 -45.81 1.42 22.38
C SER A 17 -44.91 2.56 21.88
N MET A 18 -45.49 3.62 21.29
CA MET A 18 -44.77 4.84 20.93
C MET A 18 -44.48 5.73 22.14
N LYS A 19 -45.26 5.62 23.23
CA LYS A 19 -44.96 6.31 24.50
C LYS A 19 -43.81 5.68 25.30
N SER A 20 -43.41 4.44 25.01
CA SER A 20 -42.28 3.79 25.68
C SER A 20 -40.99 3.74 24.85
N MET A 21 -40.95 4.38 23.68
CA MET A 21 -39.77 4.40 22.79
C MET A 21 -39.32 5.82 22.40
N ALA A 22 -39.72 6.82 23.19
CA ALA A 22 -39.16 8.18 23.20
C ALA A 22 -38.62 8.56 24.58
N ALA A 23 -38.10 7.57 25.33
CA ALA A 23 -37.13 7.88 26.37
C ALA A 23 -35.78 8.00 25.66
N ASP A 24 -35.29 9.22 25.49
CA ASP A 24 -34.00 9.57 26.10
C ASP A 24 -33.54 11.00 25.84
N LEU A 25 -34.04 11.74 24.83
CA LEU A 25 -33.69 13.17 24.67
C LEU A 25 -34.77 13.93 23.88
N ASP A 26 -35.20 15.09 24.40
CA ASP A 26 -36.12 16.00 23.71
C ASP A 26 -35.32 16.99 22.85
N PHE A 27 -35.40 16.84 21.53
CA PHE A 27 -34.71 17.68 20.56
C PHE A 27 -35.48 18.97 20.19
N SER A 28 -36.66 19.20 20.76
CA SER A 28 -37.51 20.37 20.44
C SER A 28 -36.77 21.70 20.62
N ALA A 29 -35.82 21.78 21.56
CA ALA A 29 -34.98 22.94 21.78
C ALA A 29 -34.14 23.34 20.54
N LEU A 30 -33.79 22.39 19.66
CA LEU A 30 -33.00 22.65 18.45
C LEU A 30 -33.83 23.23 17.30
N GLN A 31 -35.18 23.19 17.40
CA GLN A 31 -36.08 23.46 16.29
C GLN A 31 -35.97 24.89 15.76
N ASN A 32 -35.92 25.90 16.63
CA ASN A 32 -35.87 27.30 16.20
C ASN A 32 -34.61 27.59 15.37
N GLY A 33 -33.42 27.21 15.87
CA GLY A 33 -32.18 27.37 15.12
C GLY A 33 -32.17 26.53 13.83
N TRP A 34 -32.88 25.40 13.81
CA TRP A 34 -33.02 24.60 12.60
C TRP A 34 -33.90 25.27 11.54
N GLU A 35 -34.99 25.93 11.94
CA GLU A 35 -35.83 26.71 11.03
C GLU A 35 -35.04 27.87 10.40
N GLU A 36 -34.25 28.59 11.20
CA GLU A 36 -33.35 29.66 10.73
C GLU A 36 -32.27 29.12 9.78
N TYR A 37 -31.68 27.97 10.11
CA TYR A 37 -30.69 27.30 9.26
C TYR A 37 -31.27 26.93 7.88
N ARG A 38 -32.50 26.39 7.84
CA ARG A 38 -33.18 26.05 6.58
C ARG A 38 -33.48 27.28 5.72
N ASN A 39 -33.73 28.43 6.35
CA ASN A 39 -33.92 29.70 5.66
C ASN A 39 -32.60 30.36 5.24
N SER A 40 -31.45 29.67 5.42
CA SER A 40 -30.09 30.20 5.17
C SER A 40 -29.75 31.42 6.04
N GLU A 41 -30.43 31.60 7.17
CA GLU A 41 -30.15 32.64 8.17
C GLU A 41 -29.12 32.11 9.18
N TYR A 42 -27.91 31.82 8.67
CA TYR A 42 -26.88 31.10 9.42
C TYR A 42 -26.45 31.77 10.72
N ASP A 43 -26.34 33.11 10.74
CA ASP A 43 -25.99 33.86 11.94
C ASP A 43 -27.08 33.75 13.02
N ASN A 44 -28.36 33.84 12.63
CA ASN A 44 -29.50 33.67 13.55
C ASN A 44 -29.54 32.23 14.11
N ALA A 45 -29.34 31.23 13.24
CA ALA A 45 -29.29 29.83 13.63
C ALA A 45 -28.17 29.55 14.66
N ILE A 46 -27.00 30.14 14.45
CA ILE A 46 -25.87 30.07 15.38
C ILE A 46 -26.24 30.71 16.72
N GLU A 47 -26.82 31.92 16.72
CA GLU A 47 -27.24 32.60 17.95
C GLU A 47 -28.27 31.78 18.74
N SER A 48 -29.26 31.20 18.05
CA SER A 48 -30.27 30.31 18.64
C SER A 48 -29.64 29.09 19.30
N TRP A 49 -28.69 28.42 18.64
CA TRP A 49 -28.06 27.21 19.17
C TRP A 49 -26.98 27.48 20.23
N GLU A 50 -26.16 28.52 20.07
CA GLU A 50 -25.21 28.94 21.11
C GLU A 50 -25.94 29.46 22.35
N GLY A 51 -27.11 30.08 22.18
CA GLY A 51 -28.00 30.46 23.27
C GLY A 51 -28.41 29.26 24.15
N ILE A 52 -28.56 28.06 23.58
CA ILE A 52 -28.81 26.82 24.33
C ILE A 52 -27.55 26.35 25.06
N GLY A 53 -26.39 26.43 24.39
CA GLY A 53 -25.12 25.90 24.90
C GLY A 53 -24.41 26.76 25.94
N LEU A 54 -24.61 28.08 25.94
CA LEU A 54 -23.88 29.01 26.81
C LEU A 54 -24.69 29.51 28.01
N SER A 55 -25.97 29.16 28.12
CA SER A 55 -26.88 29.72 29.13
C SER A 55 -27.32 28.75 30.24
N ILE A 56 -26.89 27.48 30.24
CA ILE A 56 -27.40 26.49 31.20
C ILE A 56 -26.90 26.81 32.63
N PRO A 57 -27.79 27.14 33.59
CA PRO A 57 -27.43 27.34 34.98
C PRO A 57 -26.81 26.08 35.62
N PRO A 58 -25.87 26.20 36.57
CA PRO A 58 -25.24 25.04 37.20
C PRO A 58 -26.20 24.01 37.81
N ASP A 59 -27.36 24.45 38.30
CA ASP A 59 -28.42 23.64 38.87
C ASP A 59 -29.29 22.90 37.83
N GLU A 60 -29.20 23.26 36.55
CA GLU A 60 -29.93 22.63 35.43
C GLU A 60 -29.03 21.76 34.54
N ARG A 61 -27.75 21.57 34.89
CA ARG A 61 -26.78 20.73 34.15
C ARG A 61 -27.00 19.23 34.39
N THR A 62 -28.13 18.71 33.96
CA THR A 62 -28.40 17.26 33.88
C THR A 62 -27.65 16.63 32.69
N GLN A 63 -27.47 15.30 32.69
CA GLN A 63 -26.81 14.61 31.57
C GLN A 63 -27.49 14.89 30.23
N ASP A 64 -28.83 14.92 30.20
CA ASP A 64 -29.57 15.12 28.96
C ASP A 64 -29.55 16.58 28.50
N ASN A 65 -29.67 17.54 29.42
CA ASN A 65 -29.54 18.97 29.08
C ASN A 65 -28.15 19.28 28.52
N MET A 66 -27.10 18.71 29.10
CA MET A 66 -25.73 18.86 28.59
C MET A 66 -25.56 18.21 27.20
N ARG A 67 -26.21 17.08 26.93
CA ARG A 67 -26.19 16.46 25.59
C ARG A 67 -26.94 17.31 24.55
N ILE A 68 -28.08 17.92 24.91
CA ILE A 68 -28.78 18.87 24.02
C ILE A 68 -27.93 20.11 23.73
N ALA A 69 -27.31 20.71 24.76
CA ALA A 69 -26.39 21.82 24.57
C ALA A 69 -25.17 21.44 23.73
N GLY A 70 -24.59 20.26 23.97
CA GLY A 70 -23.52 19.71 23.14
C GLY A 70 -23.94 19.57 21.68
N LEU A 71 -25.15 19.07 21.41
CA LEU A 71 -25.70 18.98 20.06
C LEU A 71 -25.92 20.35 19.40
N ALA A 72 -26.48 21.31 20.14
CA ALA A 72 -26.67 22.67 19.64
C ALA A 72 -25.33 23.30 19.22
N LEU A 73 -24.31 23.18 20.06
CA LEU A 73 -22.97 23.69 19.76
C LEU A 73 -22.28 22.94 18.61
N ILE A 74 -22.57 21.65 18.40
CA ILE A 74 -22.11 20.94 17.20
C ILE A 74 -22.75 21.52 15.94
N LEU A 75 -24.04 21.82 15.98
CA LEU A 75 -24.73 22.46 14.87
C LEU A 75 -24.16 23.87 14.61
N SER A 76 -23.93 24.68 15.64
CA SER A 76 -23.25 25.98 15.52
C SER A 76 -21.83 25.86 14.94
N SER A 77 -21.03 24.89 15.41
CA SER A 77 -19.69 24.63 14.88
C SER A 77 -19.73 24.31 13.39
N LYS A 78 -20.68 23.48 12.98
CA LYS A 78 -20.84 23.10 11.58
C LYS A 78 -21.30 24.28 10.72
N THR A 79 -22.15 25.15 11.25
CA THR A 79 -22.57 26.37 10.56
C THR A 79 -21.42 27.38 10.44
N TYR A 80 -20.59 27.54 11.47
CA TYR A 80 -19.37 28.36 11.38
C TYR A 80 -18.41 27.84 10.31
N GLU A 81 -18.29 26.52 10.16
CA GLU A 81 -17.48 25.92 9.11
C GLU A 81 -18.01 26.25 7.69
N ILE A 82 -19.33 26.31 7.51
CA ILE A 82 -19.96 26.78 6.25
C ILE A 82 -19.62 28.25 5.97
N LEU A 83 -19.50 29.07 7.03
CA LEU A 83 -19.13 30.48 6.95
C LEU A 83 -17.61 30.72 6.86
N GLU A 84 -16.80 29.67 6.79
CA GLU A 84 -15.32 29.72 6.82
C GLU A 84 -14.75 30.42 8.06
N ASP A 85 -15.46 30.36 9.19
CA ASP A 85 -15.14 31.07 10.44
C ASP A 85 -14.38 30.19 11.44
N ASP A 86 -13.27 30.69 12.01
CA ASP A 86 -12.42 29.94 12.95
C ASP A 86 -13.04 29.76 14.34
N ARG A 87 -14.11 30.49 14.66
CA ARG A 87 -14.93 30.25 15.87
C ARG A 87 -15.45 28.82 15.95
N ALA A 88 -15.60 28.14 14.80
CA ALA A 88 -15.94 26.71 14.73
C ALA A 88 -15.07 25.85 15.67
N TYR A 89 -13.76 26.13 15.77
CA TYR A 89 -12.86 25.34 16.63
C TYR A 89 -13.19 25.45 18.12
N ARG A 90 -13.52 26.66 18.58
CA ARG A 90 -13.83 26.91 20.00
C ARG A 90 -15.22 26.37 20.34
N THR A 91 -16.19 26.56 19.45
CA THR A 91 -17.55 26.03 19.60
C THR A 91 -17.53 24.50 19.63
N TRP A 92 -16.76 23.86 18.75
CA TRP A 92 -16.53 22.41 18.76
C TRP A 92 -15.94 21.89 20.07
N ALA A 93 -14.86 22.51 20.56
CA ALA A 93 -14.22 22.10 21.81
C ALA A 93 -15.18 22.22 23.02
N THR A 94 -16.01 23.26 23.02
CA THR A 94 -17.04 23.48 24.06
C THR A 94 -18.10 22.38 23.97
N ALA A 95 -18.54 22.02 22.77
CA ALA A 95 -19.49 20.92 22.58
C ALA A 95 -18.96 19.59 23.11
N LEU A 96 -17.69 19.26 22.81
CA LEU A 96 -17.05 18.05 23.32
C LEU A 96 -16.97 18.03 24.85
N THR A 97 -16.74 19.19 25.47
CA THR A 97 -16.73 19.34 26.93
C THR A 97 -18.09 18.97 27.52
N TYR A 98 -19.19 19.45 26.93
CA TYR A 98 -20.55 19.09 27.37
C TYR A 98 -20.85 17.60 27.27
N PHE A 99 -20.41 16.93 26.19
CA PHE A 99 -20.56 15.47 26.11
C PHE A 99 -19.78 14.78 27.23
N LEU A 100 -18.52 15.16 27.46
CA LEU A 100 -17.71 14.58 28.53
C LEU A 100 -18.31 14.81 29.92
N GLU A 101 -18.82 16.00 30.20
CA GLU A 101 -19.53 16.31 31.46
C GLU A 101 -20.84 15.51 31.61
N SER A 102 -21.50 15.16 30.50
CA SER A 102 -22.64 14.24 30.47
C SER A 102 -22.25 12.74 30.55
N ASN A 103 -20.97 12.45 30.79
CA ASN A 103 -20.39 11.12 30.92
C ASN A 103 -20.44 10.26 29.63
N ILE A 104 -20.32 10.88 28.45
CA ILE A 104 -20.19 10.17 27.17
C ILE A 104 -19.26 10.93 26.22
N ARG A 105 -18.50 10.24 25.38
CA ARG A 105 -17.73 10.92 24.33
C ARG A 105 -18.66 11.20 23.14
N TRP A 106 -18.49 12.34 22.47
CA TRP A 106 -19.22 12.63 21.23
C TRP A 106 -19.18 11.45 20.24
N LYS A 107 -18.02 10.81 20.06
CA LYS A 107 -17.85 9.63 19.19
C LYS A 107 -18.79 8.47 19.55
N ASP A 108 -18.98 8.21 20.84
CA ASP A 108 -19.85 7.12 21.30
C ASP A 108 -21.33 7.53 21.22
N TYR A 109 -21.63 8.80 21.52
CA TYR A 109 -22.96 9.37 21.41
C TYR A 109 -23.44 9.45 19.95
N SER A 110 -22.60 9.91 19.02
CA SER A 110 -22.93 10.03 17.59
C SER A 110 -23.08 8.66 16.91
N ALA A 111 -22.32 7.65 17.35
CA ALA A 111 -22.56 6.26 16.95
C ALA A 111 -23.92 5.74 17.43
N SER A 112 -24.28 6.05 18.68
CA SER A 112 -25.59 5.69 19.25
C SER A 112 -26.73 6.41 18.52
N LEU A 113 -26.54 7.70 18.20
CA LEU A 113 -27.47 8.50 17.42
C LEU A 113 -27.69 7.91 16.03
N ARG A 114 -26.61 7.52 15.35
CA ARG A 114 -26.66 6.87 14.03
C ARG A 114 -27.41 5.54 14.06
N ASN A 115 -27.19 4.72 15.09
CA ASN A 115 -27.91 3.46 15.27
C ASN A 115 -29.40 3.69 15.52
N LYS A 116 -29.75 4.66 16.37
CA LYS A 116 -31.16 5.06 16.61
C LYS A 116 -31.84 5.56 15.33
N ILE A 117 -31.15 6.35 14.52
CA ILE A 117 -31.66 6.83 13.22
C ILE A 117 -31.89 5.65 12.26
N LYS A 118 -30.94 4.70 12.17
CA LYS A 118 -31.06 3.51 11.32
C LYS A 118 -32.21 2.58 11.75
N GLU A 119 -32.35 2.33 13.05
CA GLU A 119 -33.42 1.51 13.61
C GLU A 119 -34.79 2.10 13.30
N ASN A 120 -34.92 3.43 13.43
CA ASN A 120 -36.16 4.14 13.13
C ASN A 120 -36.49 4.19 11.63
N ILE A 121 -35.49 4.28 10.76
CA ILE A 121 -35.68 4.16 9.30
C ILE A 121 -36.13 2.73 8.94
N GLY A 122 -35.55 1.70 9.57
CA GLY A 122 -35.96 0.31 9.39
C GLY A 122 -37.43 0.08 9.78
N LEU A 123 -37.85 0.64 10.91
CA LEU A 123 -39.25 0.58 11.37
C LEU A 123 -40.21 1.33 10.42
N MET A 124 -39.79 2.42 9.76
CA MET A 124 -40.62 3.11 8.76
C MET A 124 -40.74 2.33 7.43
N ASN A 125 -39.68 1.63 7.01
CA ASN A 125 -39.71 0.78 5.82
C ASN A 125 -40.65 -0.42 5.98
N ASP A 126 -40.75 -0.98 7.19
CA ASP A 126 -41.68 -2.08 7.50
C ASP A 126 -43.16 -1.64 7.54
N VAL A 127 -43.43 -0.35 7.81
CA VAL A 127 -44.79 0.19 7.92
C VAL A 127 -45.34 0.74 6.60
N THR A 128 -44.48 1.25 5.71
CA THR A 128 -44.91 1.99 4.50
C THR A 128 -44.75 1.23 3.19
N GLY A 129 -43.99 0.13 3.18
CA GLY A 129 -43.76 -0.69 2.00
C GLY A 129 -42.75 -0.05 1.04
N ASP A 130 -41.57 -0.69 0.98
CA ASP A 130 -40.50 -0.55 -0.02
C ASP A 130 -40.10 0.88 -0.43
N PHE A 131 -39.20 1.49 0.36
CA PHE A 131 -38.36 2.60 -0.10
C PHE A 131 -36.91 2.10 -0.26
N SER A 132 -36.46 1.95 -1.50
CA SER A 132 -35.10 1.48 -1.85
C SER A 132 -34.02 2.57 -1.84
N THR A 133 -34.30 3.74 -1.28
CA THR A 133 -33.38 4.87 -1.25
C THR A 133 -33.19 5.38 0.17
N ASN A 134 -31.94 5.58 0.60
CA ASN A 134 -31.55 6.33 1.81
C ASN A 134 -31.94 7.83 1.76
N VAL A 135 -32.95 8.19 0.96
CA VAL A 135 -33.49 9.54 0.79
C VAL A 135 -35.01 9.39 0.93
N LEU A 136 -35.55 9.93 2.02
CA LEU A 136 -36.99 10.00 2.27
C LEU A 136 -37.60 11.14 1.44
N PRO A 137 -38.82 10.99 0.89
CA PRO A 137 -39.53 12.09 0.24
C PRO A 137 -39.76 13.25 1.22
N SER A 138 -39.69 14.50 0.74
CA SER A 138 -39.99 15.73 1.51
C SER A 138 -41.35 15.72 2.21
N ASP A 139 -42.27 14.89 1.71
CA ASP A 139 -43.67 14.87 2.10
C ASP A 139 -43.93 13.92 3.28
N ALA A 140 -42.93 13.13 3.68
CA ALA A 140 -42.99 12.24 4.84
C ALA A 140 -42.81 12.97 6.20
N PHE A 141 -42.49 14.27 6.17
CA PHE A 141 -42.11 15.06 7.33
C PHE A 141 -43.29 15.66 8.13
N GLU A 142 -44.54 15.49 7.69
CA GLU A 142 -45.73 16.08 8.36
C GLU A 142 -46.18 15.37 9.65
N LEU A 143 -45.50 14.31 10.09
CA LEU A 143 -45.71 13.71 11.42
C LEU A 143 -44.84 14.43 12.46
N GLY A 144 -45.31 15.60 12.91
CA GLY A 144 -44.61 16.48 13.85
C GLY A 144 -44.18 15.77 15.15
N GLY A 145 -42.86 15.76 15.41
CA GLY A 145 -42.25 15.24 16.64
C GLY A 145 -40.71 15.32 16.59
N ALA A 146 -40.05 15.12 17.75
CA ALA A 146 -38.59 15.22 17.92
C ALA A 146 -37.76 14.30 17.00
N LEU A 147 -38.35 13.19 16.53
CA LEU A 147 -37.72 12.27 15.58
C LEU A 147 -37.66 12.83 14.14
N SER A 148 -38.69 13.59 13.72
CA SER A 148 -38.74 14.23 12.39
C SER A 148 -37.62 15.27 12.26
N LEU A 149 -37.45 16.09 13.31
CA LEU A 149 -36.39 17.09 13.39
C LEU A 149 -34.98 16.47 13.31
N LEU A 150 -34.73 15.40 14.09
CA LEU A 150 -33.42 14.74 14.09
C LEU A 150 -33.09 14.11 12.73
N LEU A 151 -34.07 13.53 12.05
CA LEU A 151 -33.91 12.96 10.71
C LEU A 151 -33.64 14.04 9.67
N GLU A 152 -34.31 15.19 9.76
CA GLU A 152 -34.08 16.33 8.88
C GLU A 152 -32.66 16.88 9.04
N ILE A 153 -32.24 17.09 10.30
CA ILE A 153 -30.89 17.50 10.66
C ILE A 153 -29.86 16.49 10.13
N GLU A 154 -30.08 15.19 10.31
CA GLU A 154 -29.17 14.16 9.82
C GLU A 154 -29.03 14.19 8.29
N ASN A 155 -30.13 14.32 7.55
CA ASN A 155 -30.09 14.32 6.09
C ASN A 155 -29.38 15.56 5.54
N SER A 156 -29.60 16.72 6.17
CA SER A 156 -29.09 18.00 5.66
C SER A 156 -27.66 18.31 6.13
N VAL A 157 -27.29 17.94 7.35
CA VAL A 157 -25.97 18.25 7.91
C VAL A 157 -25.21 17.02 8.39
N SER A 158 -25.66 15.80 8.10
CA SER A 158 -24.95 14.54 8.43
C SER A 158 -24.40 14.52 9.87
N LEU A 159 -25.23 14.99 10.81
CA LEU A 159 -24.87 15.29 12.20
C LEU A 159 -24.16 14.11 12.88
N SER A 160 -24.66 12.89 12.72
CA SER A 160 -24.12 11.68 13.33
C SER A 160 -22.73 11.29 12.80
N SER A 161 -22.29 11.87 11.67
CA SER A 161 -21.01 11.62 11.03
C SER A 161 -20.01 12.78 11.18
N TYR A 162 -20.42 13.88 11.82
CA TYR A 162 -19.57 15.05 11.99
C TYR A 162 -18.44 14.78 13.00
N GLU A 163 -17.19 14.82 12.54
CA GLU A 163 -15.98 14.58 13.35
C GLU A 163 -15.32 15.88 13.85
N GLY A 164 -15.89 17.04 13.52
CA GLY A 164 -15.40 18.38 13.88
C GLY A 164 -15.09 19.25 12.66
N PRO A 165 -14.78 20.53 12.88
CA PRO A 165 -14.54 21.49 11.80
C PRO A 165 -13.24 21.25 11.05
N SER A 166 -13.26 21.47 9.74
CA SER A 166 -12.10 21.35 8.85
C SER A 166 -10.96 22.30 9.27
N PRO A 167 -9.68 21.90 9.11
CA PRO A 167 -8.55 22.77 9.41
C PRO A 167 -8.44 23.91 8.38
N GLY A 168 -7.98 25.09 8.81
CA GLY A 168 -7.72 26.24 7.93
C GLY A 168 -8.82 27.30 7.86
N LEU A 169 -9.85 27.21 8.70
CA LEU A 169 -10.92 28.23 8.81
C LEU A 169 -10.35 29.56 9.35
N GLY A 170 -10.95 30.68 8.93
CA GLY A 170 -10.57 32.04 9.33
C GLY A 170 -9.22 32.55 8.77
N LYS A 171 -8.49 31.75 7.98
CA LYS A 171 -7.20 32.16 7.40
C LYS A 171 -7.36 32.58 5.93
N LYS A 172 -7.42 33.88 5.68
CA LYS A 172 -7.10 34.45 4.35
C LYS A 172 -5.63 34.84 4.34
N GLU A 173 -4.83 34.08 3.57
CA GLU A 173 -3.45 34.38 3.19
C GLU A 173 -2.60 35.12 4.25
N GLU A 174 -2.09 34.42 5.26
CA GLU A 174 -0.95 34.92 6.04
C GLU A 174 0.09 33.83 6.31
N ASP A 175 1.34 34.23 6.13
CA ASP A 175 2.57 33.45 6.28
C ASP A 175 2.73 32.99 7.73
N TYR A 176 3.01 31.70 7.95
CA TYR A 176 3.05 31.11 9.28
C TYR A 176 4.30 31.56 10.05
N SER A 177 4.20 32.65 10.81
CA SER A 177 5.13 32.92 11.91
C SER A 177 4.80 31.99 13.08
N TYR A 178 5.74 31.11 13.42
CA TYR A 178 5.61 30.12 14.48
C TYR A 178 5.66 30.79 15.87
N ASP A 179 4.57 30.70 16.64
CA ASP A 179 4.50 31.19 18.02
C ASP A 179 5.02 30.11 19.00
N GLU A 180 6.24 30.31 19.50
CA GLU A 180 6.89 29.42 20.46
C GLU A 180 6.19 29.35 21.82
N SER A 181 5.25 30.26 22.14
CA SER A 181 4.56 30.29 23.43
C SER A 181 3.59 29.12 23.64
N ILE A 182 3.26 28.38 22.57
CA ILE A 182 2.30 27.28 22.57
C ILE A 182 2.94 25.93 22.96
N LEU A 183 4.28 25.84 23.02
CA LEU A 183 4.97 24.64 23.48
C LEU A 183 4.90 24.52 25.01
N ALA A 184 4.24 23.48 25.50
CA ALA A 184 4.32 23.08 26.91
C ALA A 184 5.79 22.79 27.29
N LYS A 185 6.41 23.72 28.04
CA LYS A 185 7.78 23.55 28.57
C LYS A 185 7.83 22.32 29.49
N ARG A 186 8.41 21.22 29.00
CA ARG A 186 8.70 20.04 29.81
C ARG A 186 9.99 20.29 30.59
N ASN A 187 9.87 20.45 31.91
CA ASN A 187 11.02 20.41 32.81
C ASN A 187 11.43 18.96 33.02
N TYR A 188 12.60 18.57 32.51
CA TYR A 188 13.20 17.28 32.80
C TYR A 188 13.91 17.34 34.15
N LEU A 189 13.50 16.48 35.10
CA LEU A 189 14.29 16.17 36.29
C LEU A 189 15.49 15.32 35.85
N THR A 190 16.70 15.77 36.14
CA THR A 190 17.93 15.03 35.85
C THR A 190 18.03 13.76 36.71
N ARG A 191 18.54 12.69 36.10
CA ARG A 191 18.74 11.37 36.73
C ARG A 191 19.88 11.46 37.78
N PRO A 192 19.82 10.75 38.92
CA PRO A 192 20.89 10.81 39.91
C PRO A 192 22.20 10.24 39.35
N LEU A 193 23.32 10.92 39.62
CA LEU A 193 24.65 10.52 39.21
C LEU A 193 25.11 9.26 39.99
N VAL A 194 25.60 8.27 39.24
CA VAL A 194 26.31 7.10 39.76
C VAL A 194 27.72 7.53 40.11
N THR A 195 28.12 7.39 41.37
CA THR A 195 29.52 7.53 41.80
C THR A 195 30.30 6.25 41.48
N ARG A 196 31.44 6.38 40.82
CA ARG A 196 32.53 5.41 40.90
C ARG A 196 33.86 6.12 40.68
N ASP A 197 34.70 5.97 41.69
CA ASP A 197 36.09 6.42 41.77
C ASP A 197 36.95 5.81 40.65
N GLU A 198 37.87 6.60 40.09
CA GLU A 198 39.33 6.36 40.02
C GLU A 198 40.02 7.33 39.04
N GLU A 199 41.21 7.77 39.44
CA GLU A 199 42.11 8.78 38.86
C GLU A 199 42.72 8.41 37.49
N PHE A 200 42.95 9.39 36.61
CA PHE A 200 44.27 9.86 36.11
C PHE A 200 44.22 10.59 34.74
N ASP A 201 44.50 11.90 34.80
CA ASP A 201 45.31 12.82 33.96
C ASP A 201 45.30 12.92 32.42
N ASN A 202 45.31 14.22 32.05
CA ASN A 202 45.83 14.96 30.89
C ASN A 202 44.99 15.04 29.60
N GLU A 203 44.30 16.17 29.37
CA GLU A 203 44.78 17.42 28.73
C GLU A 203 44.90 17.26 27.20
N SER A 204 44.38 18.12 26.33
CA SER A 204 43.61 19.37 26.42
C SER A 204 43.20 19.72 24.97
N LEU A 205 42.06 20.40 24.78
CA LEU A 205 41.81 21.36 23.70
C LEU A 205 40.48 22.06 23.96
N GLN A 206 40.57 23.29 24.47
CA GLN A 206 39.48 24.21 24.68
C GLN A 206 39.07 24.90 23.38
N ILE A 207 37.77 25.10 23.21
CA ILE A 207 37.17 26.02 22.22
C ILE A 207 36.57 27.16 23.05
N GLU A 208 37.03 28.39 22.80
CA GLU A 208 36.37 29.62 23.27
C GLU A 208 35.67 30.32 22.10
N GLU A 209 34.45 30.78 22.40
CA GLU A 209 33.60 31.68 21.63
C GLU A 209 34.23 33.06 21.45
N TYR A 210 33.87 33.79 20.38
CA TYR A 210 33.25 35.12 20.53
C TYR A 210 32.60 35.66 19.24
N THR A 211 31.56 36.45 19.46
CA THR A 211 30.64 37.15 18.55
C THR A 211 31.26 38.37 17.85
N ASP A 212 30.73 38.77 16.68
CA ASP A 212 29.84 39.96 16.51
C ASP A 212 29.74 40.49 15.06
N VAL A 213 28.60 41.14 14.82
CA VAL A 213 28.06 41.76 13.59
C VAL A 213 28.72 43.12 13.28
N VAL A 214 28.77 43.55 12.00
CA VAL A 214 28.33 44.89 11.48
C VAL A 214 28.42 44.99 9.94
N ASP A 215 27.38 45.67 9.44
CA ASP A 215 26.89 46.12 8.13
C ASP A 215 27.83 46.90 7.19
N GLY A 216 27.43 47.01 5.91
CA GLY A 216 28.01 47.91 4.90
C GLY A 216 27.55 47.62 3.45
N GLN A 217 26.50 48.32 3.00
CA GLN A 217 25.95 48.36 1.63
C GLN A 217 26.93 48.90 0.57
N ASP A 218 26.82 48.44 -0.70
CA ASP A 218 26.71 49.37 -1.84
C ASP A 218 26.18 48.72 -3.14
N GLN A 219 25.72 49.58 -4.04
CA GLN A 219 24.62 49.42 -5.00
C GLN A 219 24.94 48.87 -6.41
N LEU A 220 23.90 48.27 -7.01
CA LEU A 220 23.40 48.32 -8.41
C LEU A 220 24.33 48.79 -9.56
N ARG A 221 24.38 47.98 -10.64
CA ARG A 221 24.19 48.46 -12.03
C ARG A 221 23.85 47.33 -13.00
N GLU A 222 22.74 47.53 -13.71
CA GLU A 222 22.34 46.85 -14.94
C GLU A 222 23.30 47.21 -16.09
N GLU A 223 23.47 46.31 -17.06
CA GLU A 223 23.27 46.65 -18.48
C GLU A 223 23.15 45.38 -19.36
N ARG A 224 22.18 45.45 -20.26
CA ARG A 224 21.83 44.46 -21.27
C ARG A 224 22.62 44.68 -22.57
N ASP A 225 22.52 43.64 -23.40
CA ASP A 225 22.38 43.66 -24.86
C ASP A 225 23.62 43.64 -25.78
N ALA A 226 23.55 42.60 -26.64
CA ALA A 226 23.71 42.64 -28.10
C ALA A 226 24.99 42.06 -28.74
N ASN A 227 24.72 41.16 -29.69
CA ASN A 227 25.43 40.83 -30.92
C ASN A 227 26.70 39.96 -30.85
N ARG A 228 26.60 38.73 -31.38
CA ARG A 228 26.91 38.47 -32.80
C ARG A 228 26.56 37.05 -33.23
N ASP A 229 25.73 36.97 -34.27
CA ASP A 229 25.65 35.84 -35.19
C ASP A 229 27.00 35.64 -35.92
N SER A 230 27.27 34.40 -36.32
CA SER A 230 27.43 33.96 -37.72
C SER A 230 28.53 32.94 -37.96
N ASP A 231 28.06 31.89 -38.65
CA ASP A 231 28.67 31.21 -39.80
C ASP A 231 29.42 29.90 -39.59
N GLY A 232 28.98 28.94 -40.41
CA GLY A 232 29.48 27.58 -40.44
C GLY A 232 30.80 27.46 -41.20
N SER A 233 31.42 26.29 -41.08
CA SER A 233 32.00 25.65 -42.25
C SER A 233 32.22 24.16 -42.00
N TYR A 234 31.86 23.43 -43.04
CA TYR A 234 31.95 22.00 -43.25
C TYR A 234 33.38 21.46 -43.13
N ILE A 235 33.52 20.20 -42.67
CA ILE A 235 34.44 19.24 -43.28
C ILE A 235 33.71 17.90 -43.43
N GLU A 236 33.57 17.50 -44.69
CA GLU A 236 33.11 16.23 -45.22
C GLU A 236 34.35 15.46 -45.68
N ILE A 237 34.56 14.20 -45.29
CA ILE A 237 35.40 13.26 -46.04
C ILE A 237 34.75 11.87 -46.06
N ASP A 238 34.60 11.41 -47.30
CA ASP A 238 33.98 10.22 -47.84
C ASP A 238 34.64 8.86 -47.52
N ASN A 239 33.76 7.85 -47.53
CA ASN A 239 33.85 6.51 -48.15
C ASN A 239 35.22 5.84 -48.35
N ILE A 240 35.44 4.67 -47.71
CA ILE A 240 36.05 3.48 -48.35
C ILE A 240 35.46 2.18 -47.75
N GLU A 241 34.79 1.40 -48.58
CA GLU A 241 34.64 -0.07 -48.54
C GLU A 241 34.89 -0.55 -49.99
N PRO A 242 34.98 -1.86 -50.33
CA PRO A 242 35.50 -3.05 -49.65
C PRO A 242 36.41 -3.90 -50.58
N TYR A 243 37.25 -4.83 -50.09
CA TYR A 243 37.73 -5.99 -50.91
C TYR A 243 38.27 -7.18 -50.07
N TYR A 244 37.52 -8.29 -50.12
CA TYR A 244 37.88 -9.73 -50.24
C TYR A 244 39.33 -10.22 -49.96
N GLN A 245 39.49 -11.36 -49.25
CA GLN A 245 39.45 -12.72 -49.84
C GLN A 245 39.66 -13.86 -48.81
N ALA A 246 39.02 -14.99 -49.10
CA ALA A 246 39.04 -16.26 -48.38
C ALA A 246 40.31 -17.09 -48.66
N SER A 247 40.63 -18.02 -47.74
CA SER A 247 41.37 -19.24 -48.08
C SER A 247 40.73 -20.46 -47.39
N THR A 248 40.53 -21.49 -48.19
CA THR A 248 39.95 -22.81 -47.91
C THR A 248 41.07 -23.85 -47.88
N GLU A 249 41.00 -24.81 -46.96
CA GLU A 249 41.47 -26.22 -47.02
C GLU A 249 41.34 -26.78 -45.59
N GLY A 250 40.85 -27.97 -45.27
CA GLY A 250 40.38 -29.12 -46.04
C GLY A 250 39.61 -30.04 -45.09
N SER A 251 38.79 -30.88 -45.70
CA SER A 251 37.86 -31.86 -45.13
C SER A 251 38.49 -32.93 -44.24
N ASP A 252 37.74 -33.42 -43.25
CA ASP A 252 37.41 -34.85 -43.19
C ASP A 252 36.10 -35.12 -42.46
N VAL A 253 35.29 -35.95 -43.12
CA VAL A 253 33.96 -36.44 -42.75
C VAL A 253 34.15 -37.65 -41.82
N LEU A 254 33.34 -37.79 -40.77
CA LEU A 254 32.76 -39.09 -40.39
C LEU A 254 31.59 -38.93 -39.41
N SER A 255 30.58 -39.72 -39.72
CA SER A 255 29.18 -39.69 -39.30
C SER A 255 28.92 -40.24 -37.90
N ALA A 256 27.76 -39.85 -37.39
CA ALA A 256 27.05 -40.46 -36.28
C ALA A 256 26.97 -41.99 -36.40
N ASN A 257 27.59 -42.69 -35.46
CA ASN A 257 27.07 -43.88 -34.79
C ASN A 257 28.05 -44.28 -33.67
N ASN A 258 27.49 -44.74 -32.55
CA ASN A 258 28.15 -45.25 -31.33
C ASN A 258 28.28 -44.23 -30.17
N LEU A 259 27.16 -43.58 -29.84
CA LEU A 259 26.72 -43.50 -28.45
C LEU A 259 26.31 -44.91 -27.99
N ILE A 260 26.44 -45.17 -26.68
CA ILE A 260 26.21 -46.43 -25.95
C ILE A 260 27.50 -47.23 -25.75
N ASP A 261 28.31 -46.78 -24.79
CA ASP A 261 29.14 -47.65 -23.93
C ASP A 261 29.84 -46.89 -22.78
N ALA A 262 29.76 -45.55 -22.72
CA ALA A 262 30.45 -44.76 -21.69
C ALA A 262 29.63 -44.43 -20.42
N LEU A 263 28.62 -45.23 -20.06
CA LEU A 263 27.72 -44.97 -18.91
C LEU A 263 27.92 -45.90 -17.68
N LYS A 264 29.14 -46.38 -17.40
CA LYS A 264 29.41 -47.19 -16.20
C LYS A 264 30.67 -46.78 -15.42
N ALA A 265 30.50 -45.80 -14.52
CA ALA A 265 31.14 -45.55 -13.20
C ALA A 265 32.68 -45.33 -13.09
N PRO A 266 33.18 -44.79 -11.95
CA PRO A 266 33.03 -43.44 -11.38
C PRO A 266 34.40 -42.68 -11.33
N PRO A 267 34.47 -41.36 -11.02
CA PRO A 267 35.75 -40.64 -11.02
C PRO A 267 36.51 -40.76 -9.69
N LYS A 268 37.82 -41.04 -9.77
CA LYS A 268 38.82 -40.81 -8.72
C LYS A 268 39.50 -39.46 -8.91
N GLU A 269 39.90 -38.88 -7.79
CA GLU A 269 40.48 -37.55 -7.59
C GLU A 269 41.78 -37.21 -8.34
N HIS A 270 41.87 -35.90 -8.61
CA HIS A 270 43.01 -34.98 -8.70
C HIS A 270 44.18 -35.26 -9.67
N VAL A 271 44.26 -34.41 -10.71
CA VAL A 271 45.52 -33.94 -11.29
C VAL A 271 45.45 -32.42 -11.49
N GLU A 272 46.45 -31.76 -10.94
CA GLU A 272 46.76 -30.33 -10.94
C GLU A 272 47.24 -29.88 -12.34
N VAL A 273 46.68 -28.78 -12.87
CA VAL A 273 47.24 -28.10 -14.06
C VAL A 273 47.56 -26.66 -13.69
N ARG A 274 48.86 -26.35 -13.70
CA ARG A 274 49.45 -25.03 -13.46
C ARG A 274 48.99 -24.02 -14.52
N SER A 275 48.34 -22.95 -14.06
CA SER A 275 48.03 -21.76 -14.84
C SER A 275 49.24 -20.83 -14.93
N LEU A 276 49.66 -20.48 -16.15
CA LEU A 276 50.54 -19.33 -16.42
C LEU A 276 49.68 -18.08 -16.70
N GLY A 277 49.53 -17.26 -15.66
CA GLY A 277 49.50 -15.80 -15.68
C GLY A 277 48.56 -15.04 -16.63
N MET A 278 47.39 -14.64 -16.12
CA MET A 278 47.06 -13.22 -15.91
C MET A 278 46.46 -13.07 -14.51
N ARG A 279 47.21 -12.42 -13.61
CA ARG A 279 46.93 -12.32 -12.17
C ARG A 279 45.96 -11.18 -11.87
N GLY A 280 45.02 -11.47 -10.97
CA GLY A 280 44.29 -10.50 -10.15
C GLY A 280 42.85 -10.27 -10.62
N ILE A 281 41.89 -10.34 -9.69
CA ILE A 281 40.45 -9.98 -9.82
C ILE A 281 39.47 -11.14 -10.13
N GLY A 282 39.92 -12.37 -10.44
CA GLY A 282 39.00 -13.48 -10.76
C GLY A 282 38.48 -14.29 -9.56
N SER A 283 39.35 -14.64 -8.60
CA SER A 283 39.03 -15.64 -7.56
C SER A 283 38.63 -15.05 -6.21
N GLU A 284 39.01 -13.81 -5.92
CA GLU A 284 38.59 -13.13 -4.68
C GLU A 284 37.13 -12.69 -4.75
N ILE A 285 36.61 -12.33 -5.93
CA ILE A 285 35.20 -11.92 -6.10
C ILE A 285 34.25 -13.06 -5.76
N ALA A 286 34.53 -14.31 -6.17
CA ALA A 286 33.62 -15.43 -5.91
C ALA A 286 33.51 -15.76 -4.41
N GLY A 287 34.60 -15.68 -3.64
CA GLY A 287 34.58 -15.89 -2.19
C GLY A 287 34.05 -14.69 -1.40
N VAL A 288 34.26 -13.46 -1.90
CA VAL A 288 33.75 -12.21 -1.28
C VAL A 288 32.26 -12.01 -1.55
N VAL A 289 31.75 -12.44 -2.72
CA VAL A 289 30.34 -12.33 -3.09
C VAL A 289 29.45 -13.21 -2.20
N ASP A 290 29.89 -14.43 -1.84
CA ASP A 290 29.10 -15.33 -0.98
C ASP A 290 28.97 -14.81 0.46
N VAL A 291 30.07 -14.24 1.01
CA VAL A 291 30.07 -13.55 2.32
C VAL A 291 29.26 -12.24 2.28
N ASN A 292 29.16 -11.59 1.12
CA ASN A 292 28.34 -10.38 0.96
C ASN A 292 26.84 -10.70 0.81
N LEU A 293 26.47 -11.78 0.12
CA LEU A 293 25.06 -12.17 -0.04
C LEU A 293 24.39 -12.53 1.28
N LYS A 294 25.06 -13.28 2.17
CA LYS A 294 24.52 -13.57 3.50
C LYS A 294 24.32 -12.29 4.33
N LYS A 295 25.30 -11.37 4.35
CA LYS A 295 25.18 -10.07 5.05
C LYS A 295 24.09 -9.17 4.44
N THR A 296 23.93 -9.23 3.13
CA THR A 296 22.86 -8.53 2.40
C THR A 296 21.50 -9.11 2.81
N ALA A 297 21.38 -10.44 2.90
CA ALA A 297 20.17 -11.09 3.37
C ALA A 297 19.88 -10.75 4.84
N GLU A 298 20.88 -10.77 5.73
CA GLU A 298 20.75 -10.30 7.11
C GLU A 298 20.27 -8.84 7.17
N SER A 299 20.80 -7.98 6.30
CA SER A 299 20.41 -6.57 6.22
C SER A 299 18.95 -6.40 5.78
N ALA A 300 18.53 -7.10 4.72
CA ALA A 300 17.16 -7.08 4.23
C ALA A 300 16.18 -7.65 5.28
N TRP A 301 16.57 -8.71 5.99
CA TRP A 301 15.79 -9.31 7.06
C TRP A 301 15.51 -8.36 8.23
N ARG A 302 16.42 -7.40 8.51
CA ARG A 302 16.21 -6.39 9.56
C ARG A 302 14.91 -5.60 9.39
N TYR A 303 14.40 -5.46 8.17
CA TYR A 303 13.08 -4.85 7.97
C TYR A 303 12.00 -5.61 8.73
N PHE A 304 11.94 -6.94 8.57
CA PHE A 304 10.92 -7.79 9.17
C PHE A 304 11.06 -7.83 10.70
N GLU A 305 12.28 -7.94 11.22
CA GLU A 305 12.53 -7.89 12.66
C GLU A 305 12.00 -6.61 13.32
N LYS A 306 12.08 -5.47 12.62
CA LYS A 306 11.70 -4.16 13.16
C LYS A 306 10.23 -3.81 12.92
N ASN A 307 9.57 -4.46 11.97
CA ASN A 307 8.22 -4.11 11.53
C ASN A 307 7.17 -5.19 11.78
N THR A 308 7.56 -6.36 12.29
CA THR A 308 6.63 -7.43 12.67
C THR A 308 6.00 -7.15 14.02
N ASN A 309 4.68 -7.23 14.08
CA ASN A 309 3.95 -7.17 15.33
C ASN A 309 4.13 -8.48 16.11
N GLY A 310 4.67 -8.41 17.33
CA GLY A 310 4.97 -9.59 18.13
C GLY A 310 3.76 -10.40 18.60
N ASN A 311 2.55 -9.82 18.59
CA ASN A 311 1.33 -10.52 19.01
C ASN A 311 0.69 -11.30 17.86
N THR A 312 0.58 -10.67 16.68
CA THR A 312 -0.09 -11.29 15.52
C THR A 312 0.88 -12.03 14.61
N GLY A 313 2.18 -11.68 14.64
CA GLY A 313 3.18 -12.17 13.69
C GLY A 313 3.13 -11.50 12.32
N PHE A 314 2.33 -10.45 12.11
CA PHE A 314 2.22 -9.78 10.81
C PHE A 314 3.12 -8.55 10.70
N VAL A 315 3.73 -8.38 9.54
CA VAL A 315 4.66 -7.28 9.23
C VAL A 315 3.94 -6.11 8.60
N ASN A 316 4.25 -4.89 9.04
CA ASN A 316 3.78 -3.67 8.37
C ASN A 316 4.23 -3.66 6.90
N ALA A 317 3.32 -3.33 5.97
CA ALA A 317 3.65 -3.28 4.54
C ALA A 317 4.66 -2.17 4.19
N THR A 318 4.55 -1.02 4.87
CA THR A 318 5.51 0.09 4.83
C THR A 318 5.93 0.43 6.25
N HIS A 319 7.18 0.83 6.45
CA HIS A 319 7.67 1.16 7.79
C HIS A 319 6.81 2.25 8.44
N GLY A 320 6.31 1.98 9.65
CA GLY A 320 5.40 2.87 10.38
C GLY A 320 3.92 2.82 9.99
N TYR A 321 3.58 2.12 8.90
CA TYR A 321 2.21 1.98 8.41
C TYR A 321 1.61 0.64 8.85
N LYS A 322 0.74 0.68 9.86
CA LYS A 322 0.27 -0.50 10.62
C LYS A 322 -0.80 -1.34 9.90
N PHE A 323 -0.61 -1.58 8.61
CA PHE A 323 -1.54 -2.36 7.80
C PHE A 323 -0.80 -3.41 6.96
N ILE A 324 -1.52 -4.48 6.64
CA ILE A 324 -1.12 -5.54 5.71
C ILE A 324 -2.09 -5.61 4.54
N THR A 325 -1.60 -6.12 3.41
CA THR A 325 -2.38 -6.62 2.27
C THR A 325 -2.03 -8.09 2.04
N MET A 326 -2.86 -8.84 1.31
CA MET A 326 -2.54 -10.24 1.01
C MET A 326 -1.28 -10.39 0.16
N TRP A 327 -1.00 -9.43 -0.73
CA TRP A 327 0.29 -9.34 -1.43
C TRP A 327 1.45 -9.26 -0.42
N GLY A 328 1.33 -8.37 0.57
CA GLY A 328 2.31 -8.19 1.63
C GLY A 328 2.47 -9.41 2.55
N VAL A 329 1.40 -10.17 2.79
CA VAL A 329 1.49 -11.44 3.52
C VAL A 329 2.26 -12.48 2.70
N GLY A 330 2.01 -12.58 1.40
CA GLY A 330 2.82 -13.39 0.49
C GLY A 330 4.30 -13.02 0.55
N SER A 331 4.63 -11.73 0.44
CA SER A 331 5.99 -11.21 0.62
C SER A 331 6.59 -11.56 2.00
N HIS A 332 5.80 -11.60 3.07
CA HIS A 332 6.29 -11.97 4.39
C HIS A 332 6.65 -13.46 4.47
N ILE A 333 5.80 -14.34 3.94
CA ILE A 333 6.08 -15.77 3.84
C ILE A 333 7.33 -15.99 2.98
N ALA A 334 7.46 -15.24 1.89
CA ALA A 334 8.64 -15.26 1.03
C ALA A 334 9.94 -14.94 1.77
N ALA A 335 9.93 -13.86 2.55
CA ALA A 335 11.07 -13.46 3.37
C ALA A 335 11.43 -14.50 4.44
N LEU A 336 10.43 -15.07 5.12
CA LEU A 336 10.63 -16.12 6.13
C LEU A 336 11.28 -17.37 5.51
N ILE A 337 10.74 -17.85 4.38
CA ILE A 337 11.29 -19.02 3.69
C ILE A 337 12.71 -18.74 3.19
N SER A 338 12.91 -17.58 2.56
CA SER A 338 14.21 -17.19 2.00
C SER A 338 15.28 -17.11 3.08
N THR A 339 14.99 -16.45 4.21
CA THR A 339 15.96 -16.31 5.31
C THR A 339 16.23 -17.60 6.04
N ASN A 340 15.24 -18.49 6.20
CA ASN A 340 15.48 -19.82 6.76
C ASN A 340 16.37 -20.65 5.82
N LYS A 341 16.08 -20.69 4.52
CA LYS A 341 16.90 -21.43 3.55
C LYS A 341 18.32 -20.88 3.39
N LEU A 342 18.50 -19.57 3.56
CA LEU A 342 19.82 -18.92 3.57
C LEU A 342 20.57 -19.07 4.90
N GLY A 343 19.97 -19.69 5.93
CA GLY A 343 20.57 -19.84 7.25
C GLY A 343 20.80 -18.51 7.98
N VAL A 344 19.93 -17.52 7.70
CA VAL A 344 19.84 -16.23 8.40
C VAL A 344 18.85 -16.32 9.57
N LEU A 345 17.75 -17.05 9.38
CA LEU A 345 16.73 -17.29 10.39
C LEU A 345 16.78 -18.76 10.85
N ASP A 346 16.85 -18.98 12.16
CA ASP A 346 16.81 -20.33 12.74
C ASP A 346 15.43 -20.98 12.63
N ASP A 347 15.39 -22.32 12.74
CA ASP A 347 14.19 -23.12 12.53
C ASP A 347 13.09 -22.83 13.57
N ASP A 348 13.44 -22.55 14.83
CA ASP A 348 12.48 -22.27 15.90
C ASP A 348 11.78 -20.92 15.67
N THR A 349 12.54 -19.89 15.30
CA THR A 349 11.99 -18.56 14.98
C THR A 349 11.15 -18.60 13.70
N PHE A 350 11.60 -19.36 12.70
CA PHE A 350 10.82 -19.61 11.48
C PHE A 350 9.50 -20.31 11.79
N GLU A 351 9.53 -21.39 12.57
CA GLU A 351 8.36 -22.15 13.00
C GLU A 351 7.33 -21.25 13.68
N LYS A 352 7.76 -20.54 14.72
CA LYS A 352 6.89 -19.66 15.48
C LYS A 352 6.24 -18.59 14.60
N SER A 353 7.01 -18.01 13.68
CA SER A 353 6.53 -16.94 12.80
C SER A 353 5.49 -17.46 11.80
N VAL A 354 5.76 -18.60 11.16
CA VAL A 354 4.83 -19.22 10.21
C VAL A 354 3.55 -19.67 10.92
N SER A 355 3.64 -20.31 12.09
CA SER A 355 2.47 -20.72 12.86
C SER A 355 1.57 -19.52 13.24
N LEU A 356 2.16 -18.38 13.62
CA LEU A 356 1.39 -17.16 13.91
C LEU A 356 0.67 -16.62 12.66
N ILE A 357 1.36 -16.59 11.51
CA ILE A 357 0.76 -16.14 10.25
C ILE A 357 -0.39 -17.05 9.84
N LEU A 358 -0.19 -18.38 9.86
CA LEU A 358 -1.22 -19.35 9.49
C LEU A 358 -2.40 -19.33 10.47
N HIS A 359 -2.13 -19.18 11.77
CA HIS A 359 -3.19 -18.98 12.76
C HIS A 359 -4.00 -17.72 12.43
N GLY A 360 -3.33 -16.58 12.23
CA GLY A 360 -3.99 -15.32 11.90
C GLY A 360 -4.79 -15.39 10.60
N LEU A 361 -4.24 -16.03 9.56
CA LEU A 361 -4.95 -16.29 8.31
C LEU A 361 -6.22 -17.10 8.56
N ASN A 362 -6.18 -18.15 9.39
CA ASN A 362 -7.33 -18.99 9.73
C ASN A 362 -8.37 -18.33 10.63
N THR A 363 -8.00 -17.29 11.39
CA THR A 363 -8.91 -16.62 12.33
C THR A 363 -9.41 -15.26 11.88
N MET A 364 -8.71 -14.57 10.97
CA MET A 364 -9.10 -13.23 10.55
C MET A 364 -10.46 -13.23 9.83
N PRO A 365 -11.31 -12.21 10.04
CA PRO A 365 -12.58 -12.10 9.32
C PRO A 365 -12.34 -11.97 7.81
N LEU A 366 -13.19 -12.60 6.99
CA LEU A 366 -13.16 -12.46 5.54
C LEU A 366 -14.22 -11.44 5.10
N TYR A 367 -13.94 -10.69 4.05
CA TYR A 367 -14.91 -9.78 3.45
C TYR A 367 -16.07 -10.62 2.87
N GLN A 368 -17.29 -10.34 3.34
CA GLN A 368 -18.51 -11.10 3.02
C GLN A 368 -18.40 -12.63 3.27
N ASN A 369 -17.48 -13.09 4.13
CA ASN A 369 -17.18 -14.51 4.33
C ASN A 369 -16.69 -15.25 3.06
N GLU A 370 -16.21 -14.52 2.05
CA GLU A 370 -15.79 -15.10 0.77
C GLU A 370 -14.27 -15.00 0.58
N MET A 371 -13.72 -13.79 0.70
CA MET A 371 -12.33 -13.50 0.34
C MET A 371 -11.66 -12.61 1.38
N PRO A 372 -10.32 -12.63 1.51
CA PRO A 372 -9.63 -11.72 2.41
C PRO A 372 -9.87 -10.25 2.01
N ASN A 373 -10.14 -9.42 3.01
CA ASN A 373 -10.29 -7.99 2.82
C ASN A 373 -9.03 -7.36 2.23
N ARG A 374 -9.16 -6.26 1.48
CA ARG A 374 -8.02 -5.59 0.82
C ARG A 374 -6.89 -5.27 1.80
N GLN A 375 -7.26 -4.84 3.02
CA GLN A 375 -6.32 -4.49 4.08
C GLN A 375 -6.79 -4.94 5.45
N TYR A 376 -5.83 -5.26 6.31
CA TYR A 376 -6.06 -5.51 7.73
C TYR A 376 -5.08 -4.73 8.58
N THR A 377 -5.44 -4.43 9.82
CA THR A 377 -4.48 -3.90 10.80
C THR A 377 -3.43 -4.95 11.14
N THR A 378 -2.17 -4.55 11.30
CA THR A 378 -1.11 -5.49 11.71
C THR A 378 -1.23 -5.89 13.18
N SER A 379 -1.89 -5.08 14.01
CA SER A 379 -1.99 -5.31 15.46
C SER A 379 -3.14 -6.20 15.88
N THR A 380 -4.26 -6.19 15.14
CA THR A 380 -5.50 -6.87 15.55
C THR A 380 -6.08 -7.76 14.46
N LEU A 381 -5.59 -7.68 13.21
CA LEU A 381 -6.16 -8.37 12.05
C LEU A 381 -7.64 -8.03 11.81
N GLU A 382 -8.03 -6.82 12.19
CA GLU A 382 -9.35 -6.27 11.86
C GLU A 382 -9.34 -5.75 10.43
N MET A 383 -10.43 -5.95 9.69
CA MET A 383 -10.59 -5.43 8.33
C MET A 383 -10.53 -3.90 8.33
N VAL A 384 -9.98 -3.35 7.27
CA VAL A 384 -9.81 -1.90 7.08
C VAL A 384 -10.63 -1.43 5.87
N ASP A 385 -11.33 -0.31 6.04
CA ASP A 385 -12.09 0.34 4.98
C ASP A 385 -11.20 1.22 4.08
N LEU A 386 -11.75 1.78 2.99
CA LEU A 386 -10.99 2.66 2.09
C LEU A 386 -10.54 3.98 2.74
N ARG A 387 -11.09 4.33 3.91
CA ARG A 387 -10.71 5.51 4.70
C ARG A 387 -9.62 5.19 5.72
N GLN A 388 -9.02 4.00 5.64
CA GLN A 388 -7.94 3.56 6.52
C GLN A 388 -8.38 3.43 7.99
N LYS A 389 -9.66 3.12 8.23
CA LYS A 389 -10.23 2.85 9.55
C LYS A 389 -10.64 1.38 9.66
N THR A 390 -10.57 0.81 10.87
CA THR A 390 -11.11 -0.53 11.15
C THR A 390 -12.60 -0.57 10.83
N SER A 391 -13.09 -1.68 10.28
CA SER A 391 -14.44 -1.79 9.76
C SER A 391 -14.94 -3.23 9.79
N ASP A 392 -16.15 -3.45 10.29
CA ASP A 392 -16.83 -4.76 10.23
C ASP A 392 -17.34 -5.08 8.81
N VAL A 393 -17.45 -4.07 7.94
CA VAL A 393 -17.88 -4.22 6.54
C VAL A 393 -16.70 -4.50 5.62
N GLY A 394 -15.51 -3.96 5.93
CA GLY A 394 -14.33 -4.01 5.07
C GLY A 394 -14.38 -3.06 3.86
N SER A 395 -13.55 -3.35 2.85
CA SER A 395 -13.34 -2.55 1.63
C SER A 395 -13.33 -3.38 0.33
N GLY A 396 -13.75 -4.65 0.39
CA GLY A 396 -13.68 -5.61 -0.72
C GLY A 396 -12.41 -6.47 -0.66
N TRP A 397 -11.98 -7.03 -1.78
CA TRP A 397 -10.77 -7.86 -1.88
C TRP A 397 -9.91 -7.48 -3.08
N SER A 398 -8.67 -7.94 -3.09
CA SER A 398 -7.79 -7.91 -4.26
C SER A 398 -7.52 -9.34 -4.71
N ALA A 399 -8.04 -9.71 -5.87
CA ALA A 399 -7.80 -11.01 -6.48
C ALA A 399 -6.31 -11.18 -6.84
N VAL A 400 -5.63 -10.12 -7.30
CA VAL A 400 -4.18 -10.17 -7.59
C VAL A 400 -3.36 -10.37 -6.31
N GLY A 401 -3.69 -9.63 -5.25
CA GLY A 401 -3.02 -9.75 -3.96
C GLY A 401 -3.20 -11.12 -3.31
N VAL A 402 -4.42 -11.69 -3.40
CA VAL A 402 -4.70 -13.06 -2.94
C VAL A 402 -3.96 -14.08 -3.81
N GLY A 403 -3.90 -13.90 -5.13
CA GLY A 403 -3.13 -14.78 -6.02
C GLY A 403 -1.66 -14.92 -5.62
N ARG A 404 -0.98 -13.81 -5.28
CA ARG A 404 0.40 -13.88 -4.73
C ARG A 404 0.47 -14.65 -3.41
N LEU A 405 -0.47 -14.42 -2.49
CA LEU A 405 -0.52 -15.18 -1.23
C LEU A 405 -0.66 -16.68 -1.51
N LEU A 406 -1.56 -17.06 -2.41
CA LEU A 406 -1.79 -18.46 -2.81
C LEU A 406 -0.54 -19.13 -3.39
N ILE A 407 0.26 -18.40 -4.18
CA ILE A 407 1.57 -18.88 -4.68
C ILE A 407 2.50 -19.20 -3.50
N TRP A 408 2.66 -18.26 -2.58
CA TRP A 408 3.58 -18.41 -1.46
C TRP A 408 3.13 -19.45 -0.42
N LEU A 409 1.82 -19.64 -0.26
CA LEU A 409 1.28 -20.79 0.49
C LEU A 409 1.58 -22.11 -0.24
N GLY A 410 1.54 -22.13 -1.57
CA GLY A 410 1.93 -23.29 -2.37
C GLY A 410 3.41 -23.66 -2.19
N ILE A 411 4.30 -22.65 -2.22
CA ILE A 411 5.74 -22.83 -1.94
C ILE A 411 5.96 -23.32 -0.51
N LEU A 412 5.29 -22.71 0.47
CA LEU A 412 5.36 -23.13 1.87
C LEU A 412 4.94 -24.59 2.03
N ASN A 413 3.81 -24.98 1.42
CA ASN A 413 3.29 -26.34 1.45
C ASN A 413 4.26 -27.35 0.81
N GLN A 414 4.87 -26.99 -0.33
CA GLN A 414 5.82 -27.86 -1.05
C GLN A 414 7.10 -28.08 -0.22
N TRP A 415 7.62 -27.03 0.42
CA TRP A 415 8.93 -27.07 1.09
C TRP A 415 8.84 -27.45 2.57
N TYR A 416 7.67 -27.24 3.19
CA TYR A 416 7.40 -27.54 4.60
C TYR A 416 6.02 -28.22 4.75
N PRO A 417 5.86 -29.49 4.35
CA PRO A 417 4.58 -30.20 4.34
C PRO A 417 3.90 -30.36 5.72
N ARG A 418 4.59 -30.01 6.81
CA ARG A 418 4.00 -30.03 8.15
C ARG A 418 2.87 -29.01 8.33
N TYR A 419 2.82 -27.96 7.51
CA TYR A 419 1.80 -26.92 7.55
C TYR A 419 0.62 -27.19 6.61
N SER A 420 0.58 -28.35 5.95
CA SER A 420 -0.42 -28.63 4.91
C SER A 420 -1.85 -28.49 5.44
N ASN A 421 -2.13 -28.92 6.67
CA ASN A 421 -3.46 -28.85 7.24
C ASN A 421 -3.91 -27.41 7.47
N GLU A 422 -3.08 -26.59 8.11
CA GLU A 422 -3.40 -25.19 8.40
C GLU A 422 -3.53 -24.35 7.11
N ILE A 423 -2.75 -24.68 6.08
CA ILE A 423 -2.89 -24.07 4.76
C ILE A 423 -4.21 -24.49 4.13
N SER A 424 -4.51 -25.80 4.09
CA SER A 424 -5.78 -26.32 3.54
C SER A 424 -7.00 -25.74 4.26
N ASP A 425 -6.95 -25.58 5.59
CA ASP A 425 -8.01 -24.94 6.38
C ASP A 425 -8.24 -23.50 5.94
N PHE A 426 -7.17 -22.74 5.66
CA PHE A 426 -7.31 -21.38 5.16
C PHE A 426 -7.92 -21.35 3.76
N ILE A 427 -7.44 -22.20 2.85
CA ILE A 427 -7.95 -22.30 1.48
C ILE A 427 -9.43 -22.70 1.47
N ALA A 428 -9.86 -23.62 2.33
CA ALA A 428 -11.24 -24.07 2.44
C ALA A 428 -12.23 -22.99 2.90
N ARG A 429 -11.72 -21.87 3.44
CA ARG A 429 -12.54 -20.70 3.81
C ARG A 429 -12.76 -19.74 2.66
N LEU A 430 -12.04 -19.89 1.55
CA LEU A 430 -12.09 -18.97 0.44
C LEU A 430 -13.11 -19.41 -0.61
N ASP A 431 -13.88 -18.45 -1.11
CA ASP A 431 -14.78 -18.63 -2.25
C ASP A 431 -14.19 -17.93 -3.49
N PHE A 432 -13.80 -18.73 -4.48
CA PHE A 432 -13.18 -18.23 -5.70
C PHE A 432 -14.18 -17.82 -6.78
N ASP A 433 -15.47 -18.11 -6.65
CA ASP A 433 -16.44 -17.97 -7.75
C ASP A 433 -16.52 -16.54 -8.28
N ARG A 434 -16.63 -15.56 -7.38
CA ARG A 434 -16.67 -14.14 -7.75
C ARG A 434 -15.30 -13.59 -8.12
N ALA A 435 -14.24 -14.08 -7.48
CA ALA A 435 -12.87 -13.68 -7.76
C ALA A 435 -12.39 -14.18 -9.15
N LEU A 436 -12.94 -15.29 -9.63
CA LEU A 436 -12.60 -15.93 -10.91
C LEU A 436 -13.74 -15.84 -11.94
N SER A 437 -14.65 -14.88 -11.78
CA SER A 437 -15.79 -14.71 -12.67
C SER A 437 -15.35 -14.61 -14.13
N GLN A 438 -15.94 -15.47 -14.98
CA GLN A 438 -15.61 -15.61 -16.41
C GLN A 438 -14.14 -15.97 -16.70
N GLY A 439 -13.44 -16.59 -15.74
CA GLY A 439 -12.03 -16.93 -15.87
C GLY A 439 -11.06 -15.75 -15.71
N ASN A 440 -11.57 -14.54 -15.43
CA ASN A 440 -10.74 -13.35 -15.17
C ASN A 440 -10.43 -13.24 -13.68
N LEU A 441 -9.41 -12.46 -13.32
CA LEU A 441 -9.20 -12.05 -11.92
C LEU A 441 -10.07 -10.82 -11.62
N ASN A 442 -11.03 -10.97 -10.72
CA ASN A 442 -11.98 -9.91 -10.39
C ASN A 442 -11.74 -9.41 -8.97
N GLY A 443 -11.36 -8.14 -8.83
CA GLY A 443 -11.28 -7.46 -7.55
C GLY A 443 -12.64 -6.92 -7.13
N ALA A 444 -12.82 -6.70 -5.82
CA ALA A 444 -13.97 -5.98 -5.28
C ALA A 444 -13.50 -4.71 -4.55
N ILE A 445 -14.23 -3.62 -4.75
CA ILE A 445 -14.07 -2.39 -3.96
C ILE A 445 -15.41 -2.04 -3.34
N ASN A 446 -15.43 -1.88 -2.02
CA ASN A 446 -16.58 -1.38 -1.27
C ASN A 446 -16.25 0.00 -0.68
N ASN A 447 -17.04 1.01 -1.05
CA ASN A 447 -16.86 2.39 -0.59
C ASN A 447 -17.62 2.72 0.70
N GLY A 448 -18.23 1.72 1.34
CA GLY A 448 -19.08 1.85 2.52
C GLY A 448 -20.57 2.04 2.21
N VAL A 449 -20.93 2.24 0.93
CA VAL A 449 -22.32 2.36 0.45
C VAL A 449 -22.68 1.20 -0.47
N SER A 450 -21.78 0.89 -1.41
CA SER A 450 -21.99 -0.13 -2.42
C SER A 450 -20.68 -0.80 -2.77
N GLU A 451 -20.76 -2.06 -3.15
CA GLU A 451 -19.64 -2.79 -3.70
C GLU A 451 -19.65 -2.77 -5.23
N LYS A 452 -18.46 -2.71 -5.83
CA LYS A 452 -18.23 -2.87 -7.26
C LYS A 452 -17.19 -3.97 -7.49
N LEU A 453 -17.57 -4.95 -8.32
CA LEU A 453 -16.63 -5.88 -8.95
C LEU A 453 -16.02 -5.28 -10.21
N PHE A 454 -14.76 -5.59 -10.48
CA PHE A 454 -14.04 -5.14 -11.66
C PHE A 454 -12.91 -6.11 -12.01
N ASP A 455 -12.58 -6.19 -13.30
CA ASP A 455 -11.39 -6.89 -13.79
C ASP A 455 -10.12 -6.25 -13.19
N GLU A 456 -9.50 -6.97 -12.26
CA GLU A 456 -8.31 -6.56 -11.51
C GLU A 456 -7.09 -7.30 -12.03
N GLY A 457 -6.00 -6.55 -12.24
CA GLY A 457 -4.80 -7.05 -12.86
C GLY A 457 -4.62 -6.46 -14.25
N ARG A 458 -3.38 -6.51 -14.72
CA ARG A 458 -2.95 -6.13 -16.07
C ARG A 458 -1.87 -7.09 -16.50
N PHE A 459 -1.53 -7.04 -17.79
CA PHE A 459 -0.49 -7.87 -18.37
C PHE A 459 0.75 -8.01 -17.48
N GLY A 460 1.16 -9.25 -17.24
CA GLY A 460 2.18 -9.64 -16.26
C GLY A 460 1.54 -10.06 -14.94
N TYR A 461 0.86 -9.15 -14.25
CA TYR A 461 0.30 -9.41 -12.92
C TYR A 461 -0.83 -10.42 -12.93
N GLU A 462 -1.72 -10.37 -13.91
CA GLU A 462 -2.85 -11.31 -14.00
C GLU A 462 -2.38 -12.74 -14.34
N GLN A 463 -1.39 -12.90 -15.23
CA GLN A 463 -0.80 -14.21 -15.54
C GLN A 463 -0.01 -14.76 -14.35
N TYR A 464 0.72 -13.90 -13.64
CA TYR A 464 1.42 -14.30 -12.42
C TYR A 464 0.45 -14.72 -11.32
N ALA A 465 -0.52 -13.86 -10.96
CA ALA A 465 -1.43 -14.11 -9.84
C ALA A 465 -2.43 -15.24 -10.10
N SER A 466 -2.87 -15.44 -11.36
CA SER A 466 -3.76 -16.54 -11.75
C SER A 466 -3.16 -17.91 -11.45
N TYR A 467 -1.83 -18.05 -11.56
CA TYR A 467 -1.15 -19.30 -11.18
C TYR A 467 -1.40 -19.68 -9.72
N GLY A 468 -1.52 -18.69 -8.83
CA GLY A 468 -1.88 -18.92 -7.43
C GLY A 468 -3.21 -19.66 -7.29
N TYR A 469 -4.24 -19.25 -8.03
CA TYR A 469 -5.54 -19.92 -8.01
C TYR A 469 -5.51 -21.34 -8.61
N LEU A 470 -4.71 -21.54 -9.67
CA LEU A 470 -4.54 -22.86 -10.29
C LEU A 470 -3.98 -23.91 -9.32
N LEU A 471 -3.05 -23.50 -8.44
CA LEU A 471 -2.48 -24.39 -7.42
C LEU A 471 -3.55 -24.98 -6.48
N TRP A 472 -4.67 -24.28 -6.32
CA TRP A 472 -5.74 -24.62 -5.38
C TRP A 472 -7.07 -24.93 -6.07
N GLY A 473 -7.03 -25.30 -7.36
CA GLY A 473 -8.19 -25.82 -8.09
C GLY A 473 -9.13 -24.76 -8.66
N GLY A 474 -8.73 -23.49 -8.68
CA GLY A 474 -9.44 -22.44 -9.43
C GLY A 474 -9.23 -22.57 -10.94
N ASP A 475 -10.07 -21.90 -11.73
CA ASP A 475 -10.00 -21.88 -13.21
C ASP A 475 -9.96 -20.43 -13.76
N PRO A 476 -8.78 -19.78 -13.72
CA PRO A 476 -8.57 -18.42 -14.23
C PRO A 476 -8.12 -18.41 -15.69
N HIS A 477 -8.70 -19.23 -16.57
CA HIS A 477 -8.23 -19.40 -17.96
C HIS A 477 -8.11 -18.07 -18.73
N ALA A 478 -9.09 -17.17 -18.62
CA ALA A 478 -9.07 -15.89 -19.35
C ALA A 478 -7.94 -14.96 -18.87
N ALA A 479 -7.56 -15.02 -17.59
CA ALA A 479 -6.42 -14.26 -17.06
C ALA A 479 -5.05 -14.78 -17.59
N GLN A 480 -5.00 -15.95 -18.22
CA GLN A 480 -3.80 -16.50 -18.84
C GLN A 480 -3.64 -16.11 -20.31
N ASP A 481 -4.69 -15.56 -20.92
CA ASP A 481 -4.71 -15.18 -22.32
C ASP A 481 -3.94 -13.88 -22.58
N TYR A 482 -3.50 -13.70 -23.83
CA TYR A 482 -2.73 -12.54 -24.29
C TYR A 482 -3.48 -11.69 -25.32
N ASP A 483 -4.81 -11.82 -25.40
CA ASP A 483 -5.65 -11.19 -26.43
C ASP A 483 -5.60 -9.65 -26.39
N THR A 484 -5.28 -9.08 -25.23
CA THR A 484 -5.12 -7.63 -25.03
C THR A 484 -3.69 -7.15 -25.28
N VAL A 485 -2.74 -8.05 -25.56
CA VAL A 485 -1.31 -7.72 -25.69
C VAL A 485 -1.00 -7.29 -27.11
N SER A 486 -0.53 -6.05 -27.24
CA SER A 486 0.05 -5.52 -28.48
C SER A 486 1.54 -5.27 -28.30
N HIS A 487 2.22 -4.84 -29.36
CA HIS A 487 3.66 -4.64 -29.36
C HIS A 487 4.04 -3.25 -29.86
N LYS A 488 5.04 -2.65 -29.20
CA LYS A 488 5.65 -1.40 -29.62
C LYS A 488 7.15 -1.60 -29.79
N ALA A 489 7.67 -1.21 -30.95
CA ALA A 489 9.12 -1.21 -31.17
C ALA A 489 9.77 -0.07 -30.36
N ILE A 490 10.59 -0.43 -29.37
CA ILE A 490 11.41 0.50 -28.57
C ILE A 490 12.84 -0.04 -28.58
N TYR A 491 13.81 0.77 -29.02
CA TYR A 491 15.19 0.32 -29.25
C TYR A 491 15.30 -0.96 -30.12
N GLN A 492 14.43 -1.08 -31.13
CA GLN A 492 14.28 -2.27 -32.00
C GLN A 492 13.91 -3.57 -31.25
N VAL A 493 13.45 -3.46 -30.01
CA VAL A 493 12.87 -4.57 -29.26
C VAL A 493 11.35 -4.47 -29.38
N GLN A 494 10.68 -5.59 -29.69
CA GLN A 494 9.22 -5.65 -29.65
C GLN A 494 8.79 -5.73 -28.20
N VAL A 495 8.42 -4.59 -27.63
CA VAL A 495 7.98 -4.48 -26.24
C VAL A 495 6.48 -4.80 -26.18
N PRO A 496 6.09 -5.88 -25.47
CA PRO A 496 4.69 -6.19 -25.27
C PRO A 496 4.07 -5.17 -24.30
N TYR A 497 2.84 -4.75 -24.58
CA TYR A 497 2.07 -3.90 -23.68
C TYR A 497 0.58 -4.25 -23.76
N ASP A 498 -0.12 -4.00 -22.67
CA ASP A 498 -1.56 -4.20 -22.58
C ASP A 498 -2.31 -3.01 -23.21
N THR A 499 -3.25 -3.32 -24.10
CA THR A 499 -4.07 -2.32 -24.79
C THR A 499 -5.20 -1.74 -23.94
N ARG A 500 -5.52 -2.35 -22.79
CA ARG A 500 -6.51 -1.81 -21.85
C ARG A 500 -6.03 -0.49 -21.24
N SER A 501 -6.97 0.39 -20.93
CA SER A 501 -6.65 1.69 -20.34
C SER A 501 -6.08 1.57 -18.92
N GLY A 502 -5.20 2.52 -18.56
CA GLY A 502 -4.56 2.56 -17.24
C GLY A 502 -3.60 1.40 -16.97
N SER A 503 -3.11 0.72 -18.02
CA SER A 503 -2.20 -0.40 -17.85
C SER A 503 -0.76 0.06 -17.66
N HIS A 504 -0.22 -0.26 -16.48
CA HIS A 504 1.17 -0.03 -16.13
C HIS A 504 2.03 -1.22 -16.56
N LEU A 505 3.10 -0.96 -17.30
CA LEU A 505 4.04 -1.99 -17.74
C LEU A 505 5.33 -1.87 -16.95
N VAL A 506 5.38 -2.63 -15.85
CA VAL A 506 6.57 -2.80 -14.98
C VAL A 506 7.10 -4.22 -15.08
N ILE A 507 8.36 -4.43 -14.71
CA ILE A 507 8.99 -5.76 -14.87
C ILE A 507 8.76 -6.71 -13.67
N ASP A 508 8.28 -6.21 -12.53
CA ASP A 508 8.09 -6.97 -11.29
C ASP A 508 7.39 -8.33 -11.49
N PRO A 509 6.18 -8.43 -12.08
CA PRO A 509 5.48 -9.72 -12.18
C PRO A 509 6.25 -10.75 -13.02
N PHE A 510 7.06 -10.30 -13.98
CA PHE A 510 7.88 -11.18 -14.82
C PHE A 510 9.09 -11.73 -14.06
N MET A 511 9.74 -10.90 -13.24
CA MET A 511 10.88 -11.35 -12.43
C MET A 511 10.43 -12.25 -11.28
N LEU A 512 9.32 -11.89 -10.64
CA LEU A 512 8.70 -12.70 -9.60
C LEU A 512 8.28 -14.06 -10.16
N ALA A 513 7.58 -14.10 -11.30
CA ALA A 513 7.24 -15.36 -11.97
C ALA A 513 8.49 -16.19 -12.31
N ALA A 514 9.56 -15.58 -12.83
CA ALA A 514 10.79 -16.29 -13.18
C ALA A 514 11.49 -16.93 -11.97
N MET A 515 11.36 -16.34 -10.78
CA MET A 515 11.96 -16.87 -9.55
C MET A 515 11.04 -17.83 -8.80
N GLU A 516 9.75 -17.55 -8.77
CA GLU A 516 8.79 -18.24 -7.90
C GLU A 516 8.11 -19.43 -8.60
N LEU A 517 7.85 -19.34 -9.90
CA LEU A 517 6.98 -20.24 -10.64
C LEU A 517 7.74 -21.08 -11.67
N PRO A 518 7.26 -22.29 -12.03
CA PRO A 518 7.70 -22.89 -13.29
C PRO A 518 7.33 -21.96 -14.45
N SER A 519 7.99 -22.13 -15.60
CA SER A 519 7.70 -21.33 -16.80
C SER A 519 6.20 -21.28 -17.06
N LEU A 520 5.64 -20.06 -17.16
CA LEU A 520 4.25 -19.80 -17.55
C LEU A 520 4.04 -19.93 -19.07
N GLY A 521 4.97 -20.60 -19.75
CA GLY A 521 4.96 -20.82 -21.19
C GLY A 521 5.98 -19.95 -21.93
N LYS A 522 6.38 -20.44 -23.11
CA LYS A 522 7.40 -19.82 -23.97
C LYS A 522 7.10 -18.35 -24.30
N GLN A 523 5.82 -17.99 -24.41
CA GLN A 523 5.39 -16.64 -24.72
C GLN A 523 5.69 -15.68 -23.55
N PHE A 524 5.33 -16.05 -22.32
CA PHE A 524 5.66 -15.28 -21.11
C PHE A 524 7.18 -15.11 -20.93
N ASP A 525 7.95 -16.17 -21.18
CA ASP A 525 9.42 -16.12 -21.12
C ASP A 525 10.01 -15.17 -22.18
N THR A 526 9.40 -15.14 -23.37
CA THR A 526 9.79 -14.23 -24.45
C THR A 526 9.52 -12.78 -24.06
N TYR A 527 8.35 -12.50 -23.47
CA TYR A 527 8.01 -11.18 -22.97
C TYR A 527 8.95 -10.71 -21.86
N SER A 528 9.23 -11.58 -20.89
CA SER A 528 10.19 -11.32 -19.81
C SER A 528 11.57 -10.89 -20.35
N ARG A 529 12.08 -11.63 -21.35
CA ARG A 529 13.37 -11.31 -22.01
C ARG A 529 13.31 -10.00 -22.80
N SER A 530 12.22 -9.72 -23.51
CA SER A 530 12.03 -8.47 -24.24
C SER A 530 12.01 -7.26 -23.30
N LEU A 531 11.29 -7.35 -22.18
CA LEU A 531 11.20 -6.27 -21.18
C LEU A 531 12.54 -5.97 -20.51
N TYR A 532 13.35 -7.00 -20.22
CA TYR A 532 14.70 -6.77 -19.75
C TYR A 532 15.61 -6.18 -20.84
N THR A 533 15.53 -6.72 -22.06
CA THR A 533 16.39 -6.27 -23.17
C THR A 533 16.16 -4.79 -23.50
N VAL A 534 14.90 -4.33 -23.51
CA VAL A 534 14.61 -2.91 -23.76
C VAL A 534 15.14 -2.02 -22.64
N GLN A 535 15.01 -2.43 -21.38
CA GLN A 535 15.55 -1.70 -20.23
C GLN A 535 17.07 -1.61 -20.27
N LYS A 536 17.75 -2.73 -20.57
CA LYS A 536 19.21 -2.77 -20.75
C LYS A 536 19.67 -1.84 -21.85
N LYS A 537 19.01 -1.86 -23.02
CA LYS A 537 19.31 -0.94 -24.13
C LYS A 537 19.07 0.52 -23.74
N HIS A 538 17.99 0.80 -23.03
CA HIS A 538 17.70 2.15 -22.53
C HIS A 538 18.79 2.63 -21.58
N GLY A 539 19.15 1.84 -20.58
CA GLY A 539 20.19 2.18 -19.62
C GLY A 539 21.57 2.38 -20.25
N MET A 540 21.92 1.55 -21.24
CA MET A 540 23.12 1.78 -22.06
C MET A 540 23.07 3.09 -22.84
N SER A 541 21.90 3.46 -23.39
CA SER A 541 21.74 4.70 -24.16
C SER A 541 21.84 5.97 -23.31
N ILE A 542 21.39 5.92 -22.05
CA ILE A 542 21.43 7.07 -21.13
C ILE A 542 22.64 7.05 -20.19
N GLY A 543 23.44 5.97 -20.22
CA GLY A 543 24.59 5.78 -19.34
C GLY A 543 24.24 5.67 -17.86
N ARG A 544 23.04 5.15 -17.51
CA ARG A 544 22.54 5.06 -16.13
C ARG A 544 21.91 3.68 -15.84
N PRO A 545 21.88 3.23 -14.57
CA PRO A 545 21.11 2.06 -14.17
C PRO A 545 19.62 2.22 -14.50
N VAL A 546 18.99 1.18 -15.04
CA VAL A 546 17.56 1.15 -15.36
C VAL A 546 16.98 -0.15 -14.82
N ALA A 547 16.07 -0.01 -13.85
CA ALA A 547 15.21 -1.06 -13.33
C ALA A 547 13.81 -0.44 -13.09
N GLN A 548 13.02 -0.40 -14.16
CA GLN A 548 11.64 0.10 -14.23
C GLN A 548 10.71 -0.90 -13.56
N THR A 549 10.39 -0.59 -12.30
CA THR A 549 9.56 -1.39 -11.41
C THR A 549 8.49 -0.51 -10.75
N GLU A 550 7.94 -0.98 -9.64
CA GLU A 550 7.25 -0.14 -8.67
C GLU A 550 8.22 0.51 -7.68
N MET A 551 7.83 1.60 -7.01
CA MET A 551 8.64 2.20 -5.96
C MET A 551 7.80 2.91 -4.88
N ASN A 552 7.95 2.46 -3.63
CA ASN A 552 7.43 3.17 -2.47
C ASN A 552 8.24 4.46 -2.24
N LEU A 553 7.55 5.54 -1.88
CA LEU A 553 8.11 6.84 -1.57
C LEU A 553 7.90 7.17 -0.09
N ASN A 554 8.81 7.97 0.47
CA ASN A 554 8.74 8.44 1.86
C ASN A 554 7.95 9.75 2.03
N ARG A 555 7.27 10.20 0.97
CA ARG A 555 6.43 11.39 0.90
C ARG A 555 5.39 11.19 -0.20
N SER A 556 4.36 12.04 -0.22
CA SER A 556 3.36 12.07 -1.31
C SER A 556 4.04 12.08 -2.69
N PRO A 557 3.61 11.24 -3.66
CA PRO A 557 2.37 10.42 -3.65
C PRO A 557 2.48 9.03 -2.98
N TRP A 558 3.51 8.79 -2.17
CA TRP A 558 3.78 7.54 -1.41
C TRP A 558 4.12 6.31 -2.25
N PHE A 559 3.76 6.30 -3.52
CA PHE A 559 4.03 5.22 -4.45
C PHE A 559 3.98 5.73 -5.89
N VAL A 560 4.88 5.21 -6.73
CA VAL A 560 4.87 5.44 -8.18
C VAL A 560 5.21 4.15 -8.94
N TYR A 561 4.66 4.03 -10.14
CA TYR A 561 5.10 3.10 -11.17
C TYR A 561 6.19 3.77 -12.01
N HIS A 562 7.32 3.08 -12.17
CA HIS A 562 8.34 3.36 -13.17
C HIS A 562 8.01 2.51 -14.39
N ASP A 563 7.15 3.02 -15.26
CA ASP A 563 6.63 2.33 -16.43
C ASP A 563 7.63 2.28 -17.57
N ILE A 564 7.89 1.08 -18.08
CA ILE A 564 8.54 0.87 -19.37
C ILE A 564 7.67 1.48 -20.48
N TYR A 565 6.35 1.30 -20.38
CA TYR A 565 5.36 1.86 -21.29
C TYR A 565 4.05 2.17 -20.56
N TYR A 566 3.53 3.38 -20.72
CA TYR A 566 2.25 3.81 -20.17
C TYR A 566 1.54 4.76 -21.15
N SER A 567 0.29 4.45 -21.49
CA SER A 567 -0.62 5.32 -22.25
C SER A 567 0.04 5.99 -23.47
N GLY A 568 0.73 5.22 -24.31
CA GLY A 568 1.34 5.72 -25.55
C GLY A 568 2.82 6.12 -25.43
N SER A 569 3.33 6.31 -24.22
CA SER A 569 4.67 6.86 -23.96
C SER A 569 5.55 5.87 -23.20
N SER A 570 6.84 5.83 -23.52
CA SER A 570 7.83 5.01 -22.79
C SER A 570 8.43 5.75 -21.61
N TRP A 571 8.97 5.00 -20.63
CA TRP A 571 9.77 5.55 -19.51
C TRP A 571 9.00 6.59 -18.70
N GLN A 572 7.75 6.25 -18.36
CA GLN A 572 6.89 7.14 -17.59
C GLN A 572 7.00 6.86 -16.10
N VAL A 573 7.06 7.91 -15.29
CA VAL A 573 6.90 7.77 -13.84
C VAL A 573 5.56 8.34 -13.47
N VAL A 574 4.64 7.50 -13.00
CA VAL A 574 3.26 7.89 -12.74
C VAL A 574 2.70 7.23 -11.48
N THR A 575 1.67 7.82 -10.88
CA THR A 575 0.88 7.15 -9.84
C THR A 575 -0.12 6.16 -10.45
N TYR A 576 -0.85 5.44 -9.61
CA TYR A 576 -1.88 4.47 -10.02
C TYR A 576 -3.02 5.06 -10.87
N ASN A 577 -3.24 6.38 -10.85
CA ASN A 577 -4.25 7.06 -11.66
C ASN A 577 -3.65 7.72 -12.92
N GLY A 578 -2.34 7.56 -13.15
CA GLY A 578 -1.64 8.12 -14.30
C GLY A 578 -1.09 9.54 -14.12
N GLU A 579 -1.16 10.13 -12.91
CA GLU A 579 -0.56 11.44 -12.64
C GLU A 579 0.96 11.36 -12.81
N LYS A 580 1.55 12.29 -13.57
CA LYS A 580 2.97 12.26 -13.94
C LYS A 580 3.87 12.83 -12.86
N HIS A 581 4.90 12.06 -12.53
CA HIS A 581 5.85 12.30 -11.45
C HIS A 581 7.29 12.03 -11.89
N GLN A 582 7.67 12.57 -13.06
CA GLN A 582 8.98 12.35 -13.68
C GLN A 582 10.17 12.83 -12.85
N ASN A 583 9.94 13.73 -11.89
CA ASN A 583 10.94 14.09 -10.89
C ASN A 583 11.40 12.86 -10.09
N PHE A 584 10.57 11.84 -9.89
CA PHE A 584 10.95 10.59 -9.22
C PHE A 584 11.61 9.54 -10.14
N ALA A 585 11.99 9.90 -11.38
CA ALA A 585 12.71 9.01 -12.27
C ALA A 585 14.03 8.53 -11.65
N GLY A 586 14.30 7.23 -11.77
CA GLY A 586 15.39 6.55 -11.08
C GLY A 586 15.31 5.04 -11.27
N PHE A 587 15.89 4.32 -10.32
CA PHE A 587 15.82 2.86 -10.24
C PHE A 587 15.48 2.42 -8.81
N SER A 588 14.79 1.29 -8.68
CA SER A 588 14.51 0.67 -7.39
C SER A 588 15.61 -0.32 -6.98
N SER A 589 15.81 -0.46 -5.67
CA SER A 589 16.76 -1.44 -5.12
C SER A 589 16.32 -2.86 -5.44
N HIS A 590 15.06 -3.20 -5.18
CA HIS A 590 14.58 -4.57 -5.40
C HIS A 590 14.55 -4.94 -6.89
N GLY A 591 14.26 -3.99 -7.77
CA GLY A 591 14.33 -4.18 -9.22
C GLY A 591 15.73 -4.59 -9.69
N VAL A 592 16.76 -3.92 -9.18
CA VAL A 592 18.15 -4.28 -9.51
C VAL A 592 18.49 -5.69 -9.02
N PHE A 593 18.11 -6.06 -7.79
CA PHE A 593 18.31 -7.42 -7.27
C PHE A 593 17.60 -8.49 -8.10
N MET A 594 16.34 -8.27 -8.44
CA MET A 594 15.54 -9.20 -9.24
C MET A 594 16.13 -9.39 -10.65
N LEU A 595 16.47 -8.29 -11.32
CA LEU A 595 17.10 -8.33 -12.64
C LEU A 595 18.43 -9.09 -12.60
N ASP A 596 19.27 -8.80 -11.61
CA ASP A 596 20.56 -9.48 -11.44
C ASP A 596 20.40 -10.96 -11.13
N ALA A 597 19.41 -11.35 -10.32
CA ALA A 597 19.14 -12.74 -10.00
C ALA A 597 18.70 -13.55 -11.23
N VAL A 598 17.82 -12.98 -12.05
CA VAL A 598 17.25 -13.66 -13.22
C VAL A 598 18.20 -13.66 -14.42
N PHE A 599 18.78 -12.52 -14.78
CA PHE A 599 19.58 -12.39 -16.00
C PHE A 599 21.07 -12.54 -15.79
N ASP A 600 21.59 -12.04 -14.66
CA ASP A 600 22.99 -12.18 -14.23
C ASP A 600 23.96 -11.95 -15.40
N ASP A 601 24.04 -10.71 -15.87
CA ASP A 601 24.98 -10.32 -16.92
C ASP A 601 25.80 -9.10 -16.52
N LYS A 602 26.73 -8.65 -17.37
CA LYS A 602 27.62 -7.52 -17.04
C LYS A 602 26.85 -6.24 -16.69
N TYR A 603 25.69 -6.02 -17.30
CA TYR A 603 24.86 -4.84 -17.05
C TYR A 603 24.23 -4.89 -15.66
N THR A 604 23.59 -5.99 -15.27
CA THR A 604 22.97 -6.12 -13.94
C THR A 604 24.00 -6.08 -12.82
N ARG A 605 25.16 -6.74 -13.01
CA ARG A 605 26.27 -6.70 -12.05
C ARG A 605 26.85 -5.30 -11.88
N GLY A 606 26.83 -4.49 -12.94
CA GLY A 606 27.19 -3.08 -12.86
C GLY A 606 26.22 -2.28 -11.99
N MET A 607 24.91 -2.51 -12.14
CA MET A 607 23.90 -1.87 -11.30
C MET A 607 23.98 -2.27 -9.83
N MET A 608 24.39 -3.51 -9.53
CA MET A 608 24.59 -3.99 -8.17
C MET A 608 25.61 -3.16 -7.37
N LEU A 609 26.57 -2.50 -8.04
CA LEU A 609 27.55 -1.63 -7.37
C LEU A 609 26.91 -0.38 -6.74
N GLU A 610 25.75 0.06 -7.26
CA GLU A 610 25.03 1.22 -6.74
C GLU A 610 24.23 0.89 -5.46
N ILE A 611 23.97 -0.39 -5.21
CA ILE A 611 23.09 -0.89 -4.16
C ILE A 611 23.69 -0.78 -2.76
N ASP A 612 25.01 -0.91 -2.61
CA ASP A 612 25.67 -0.88 -1.30
C ASP A 612 25.33 0.41 -0.54
N SER A 613 25.24 1.53 -1.26
CA SER A 613 24.89 2.85 -0.71
C SER A 613 23.41 2.99 -0.28
N LEU A 614 22.55 2.05 -0.69
CA LEU A 614 21.11 2.02 -0.38
C LEU A 614 20.80 1.11 0.81
N ASN A 615 21.79 0.37 1.32
CA ASN A 615 21.66 -0.37 2.57
C ASN A 615 21.59 0.61 3.76
N ARG A 616 20.44 0.65 4.43
CA ARG A 616 20.27 1.39 5.67
C ARG A 616 20.57 0.44 6.83
N GLY A 617 21.85 0.35 7.19
CA GLY A 617 22.34 -0.51 8.26
C GLY A 617 21.39 -0.59 9.46
N GLY A 618 20.83 -1.77 9.69
CA GLY A 618 19.90 -2.06 10.79
C GLY A 618 18.40 -1.94 10.51
N LEU A 619 17.97 -1.49 9.32
CA LEU A 619 16.55 -1.30 8.98
C LEU A 619 16.12 -1.86 7.62
N GLY A 620 17.06 -2.35 6.79
CA GLY A 620 16.78 -2.87 5.45
C GLY A 620 17.35 -2.00 4.33
N PHE A 621 16.77 -2.12 3.14
CA PHE A 621 17.18 -1.37 1.95
C PHE A 621 16.19 -0.25 1.66
N TYR A 622 16.71 0.94 1.40
CA TYR A 622 15.90 2.04 0.85
C TYR A 622 15.30 1.65 -0.50
N SER A 623 14.13 2.20 -0.83
CA SER A 623 13.39 1.85 -2.04
C SER A 623 14.20 1.99 -3.33
N GLY A 624 15.10 2.98 -3.41
CA GLY A 624 15.88 3.24 -4.63
C GLY A 624 16.61 4.57 -4.65
N ARG A 625 17.05 4.97 -5.83
CA ARG A 625 17.75 6.23 -6.09
C ARG A 625 17.18 6.92 -7.31
N ARG A 626 16.93 8.23 -7.19
CA ARG A 626 16.53 9.11 -8.29
C ARG A 626 17.72 9.47 -9.16
N TYR A 627 17.45 9.84 -10.40
CA TYR A 627 18.45 10.25 -11.39
C TYR A 627 19.13 11.60 -11.11
N ASP A 628 18.59 12.39 -10.18
CA ASP A 628 19.26 13.57 -9.62
C ASP A 628 20.20 13.22 -8.44
N GLY A 629 20.31 11.94 -8.09
CA GLY A 629 21.16 11.42 -7.02
C GLY A 629 20.46 11.24 -5.67
N GLU A 630 19.23 11.75 -5.50
CA GLU A 630 18.51 11.66 -4.22
C GLU A 630 18.15 10.20 -3.87
N ILE A 631 18.45 9.79 -2.64
CA ILE A 631 18.04 8.47 -2.11
C ILE A 631 16.58 8.53 -1.68
N VAL A 632 15.79 7.58 -2.15
CA VAL A 632 14.37 7.45 -1.82
C VAL A 632 14.23 6.67 -0.52
N LYS A 633 14.13 7.39 0.60
CA LYS A 633 14.25 6.83 1.96
C LYS A 633 13.00 6.09 2.47
N ALA A 634 12.24 5.45 1.59
CA ALA A 634 11.15 4.56 1.98
C ALA A 634 11.66 3.13 2.22
N LEU A 635 10.91 2.39 3.03
CA LEU A 635 11.21 1.01 3.41
C LEU A 635 9.91 0.21 3.37
N SER A 636 9.89 -0.92 2.66
CA SER A 636 8.71 -1.77 2.50
C SER A 636 9.03 -3.25 2.68
N SER A 637 8.01 -4.02 3.08
CA SER A 637 8.12 -5.48 3.17
C SER A 637 8.33 -6.09 1.79
N ASN A 638 7.63 -5.56 0.77
CA ASN A 638 7.71 -6.06 -0.60
C ASN A 638 9.12 -5.94 -1.19
N SER A 639 9.75 -4.76 -1.09
CA SER A 639 11.12 -4.60 -1.60
C SER A 639 12.11 -5.46 -0.83
N SER A 640 11.96 -5.57 0.50
CA SER A 640 12.84 -6.40 1.33
C SER A 640 12.68 -7.90 1.05
N ALA A 641 11.45 -8.37 0.82
CA ALA A 641 11.15 -9.74 0.44
C ALA A 641 11.75 -10.07 -0.93
N ALA A 642 11.48 -9.24 -1.95
CA ALA A 642 12.01 -9.45 -3.30
C ALA A 642 13.55 -9.51 -3.33
N ILE A 643 14.24 -8.73 -2.48
CA ILE A 643 15.69 -8.83 -2.31
C ILE A 643 16.09 -10.20 -1.74
N LEU A 644 15.43 -10.65 -0.66
CA LEU A 644 15.70 -11.95 -0.02
C LEU A 644 15.46 -13.12 -0.98
N GLU A 645 14.35 -13.08 -1.71
CA GLU A 645 13.98 -14.07 -2.72
C GLU A 645 14.98 -14.09 -3.87
N SER A 646 15.45 -12.92 -4.32
CA SER A 646 16.50 -12.80 -5.35
C SER A 646 17.80 -13.46 -4.91
N ILE A 647 18.20 -13.26 -3.65
CA ILE A 647 19.39 -13.88 -3.07
C ILE A 647 19.21 -15.40 -2.98
N LEU A 648 18.06 -15.87 -2.48
CA LEU A 648 17.74 -17.30 -2.42
C LEU A 648 17.76 -17.93 -3.81
N TYR A 649 17.15 -17.29 -4.81
CA TYR A 649 17.11 -17.79 -6.19
C TYR A 649 18.52 -17.94 -6.77
N ARG A 650 19.40 -16.96 -6.56
CA ARG A 650 20.81 -17.06 -6.98
C ARG A 650 21.54 -18.20 -6.26
N PHE A 651 21.35 -18.32 -4.94
CA PHE A 651 21.96 -19.37 -4.13
C PHE A 651 21.46 -20.77 -4.53
N GLY A 652 20.18 -20.89 -4.83
CA GLY A 652 19.50 -22.11 -5.29
C GLY A 652 19.78 -22.49 -6.75
N GLN A 653 20.84 -21.97 -7.36
CA GLN A 653 21.24 -22.23 -8.75
C GLN A 653 20.21 -21.78 -9.79
N LYS A 654 19.44 -20.73 -9.50
CA LYS A 654 18.43 -20.13 -10.40
C LYS A 654 17.37 -21.12 -10.85
N LYS A 655 16.88 -21.92 -9.91
CA LYS A 655 15.74 -22.80 -10.11
C LYS A 655 14.49 -22.16 -9.52
N PRO A 656 13.35 -22.22 -10.22
CA PRO A 656 12.11 -21.69 -9.67
C PRO A 656 11.72 -22.43 -8.40
N PHE A 657 11.05 -21.74 -7.48
CA PHE A 657 10.73 -22.30 -6.16
C PHE A 657 9.65 -23.38 -6.22
N ILE A 658 8.65 -23.21 -7.09
CA ILE A 658 7.70 -24.25 -7.46
C ILE A 658 8.31 -25.07 -8.60
N VAL A 659 8.34 -26.40 -8.44
CA VAL A 659 9.01 -27.31 -9.39
C VAL A 659 8.01 -27.92 -10.38
N GLU A 660 6.79 -28.22 -9.94
CA GLU A 660 5.73 -28.80 -10.78
C GLU A 660 4.33 -28.35 -10.30
N LEU A 661 3.40 -28.21 -11.24
CA LEU A 661 1.96 -28.12 -10.94
C LEU A 661 1.49 -29.48 -10.40
N LYS A 662 1.50 -29.66 -9.08
CA LYS A 662 0.67 -30.71 -8.46
C LYS A 662 -0.71 -30.12 -8.28
N THR A 663 -1.57 -30.26 -9.29
CA THR A 663 -3.00 -30.00 -9.09
C THR A 663 -3.48 -30.89 -7.95
N ALA A 664 -4.06 -30.27 -6.91
CA ALA A 664 -4.68 -31.02 -5.82
C ALA A 664 -5.70 -31.98 -6.45
N GLN A 665 -5.50 -33.29 -6.27
CA GLN A 665 -6.46 -34.29 -6.73
C GLN A 665 -7.79 -33.98 -6.05
N ARG A 666 -8.81 -33.62 -6.85
CA ARG A 666 -10.20 -33.69 -6.39
C ARG A 666 -10.43 -35.14 -5.98
N ASN A 667 -10.55 -35.39 -4.68
CA ASN A 667 -11.21 -36.59 -4.21
C ASN A 667 -12.69 -36.37 -4.53
N ASP A 668 -13.13 -36.95 -5.63
CA ASP A 668 -14.55 -37.06 -6.04
C ASP A 668 -15.41 -37.73 -4.95
#